data_AF-A0A538TQ08-F1
#
_entry.id   AF-A0A538TQ08-F1
#
_cell.length_a   1.000
_cell.length_b   1.000
_cell.length_c   1.000
_cell.angle_alpha   90.00
_cell.angle_beta   90.00
_cell.angle_gamma   90.00
#
_symmetry.space_group_name_H-M   'P 1'
#
loop_
_entity.id
_entity.type
_entity.pdbx_description
1 polymer ?
#
loop_
_entity_poly.entity_id
_entity_poly.type
_entity_poly.pdbx_seq_one_letter_code
_entity_poly.pdbx_strand_id
1 'polypeptide(L)'
;MIRAFLSVLAGPGSLMLILKATVLLSLGPVLALALRRRSAAARHFAWQVTLACALALAALAPIAPRLAVEVPTAPFLAVLPIGRGATARESQTRTLPTESTSRERATWGSEESSTVEPSPAARAWTMFALLGALWLAGLVAVLLWGVLGHVGLWRLHRDAVPVDRNAWRLRFGVLPPRRGSAARARLGLSAAIGTPLTWGWLRPVILLPAAAEAWPIERRRAALLHEMAHVMRCDYVSQAVATLACAVYWFHPLAWWSAARLRSESEHACDDCVLAAGTPAPDYASSLLEVARGARAHRRAALAAVCMAHRSRLEGRLLAVLDRSRTRGGLPTRASIATLAVAAFLLVPFAGLEPCWIAAQAETVSEAEAVHSEPERSVSAMPGGRLELELETGGDVEIRAWDRRTVTVRSQLGGRDWPDTRVTVARAGNGVRVHSFQAHSSSSYSTSHRFVIRVPSRYDVRLRSSGGAVTIAGVEGSFHGSTGGGEMVLERASGEAELSTGGGDVVVSDSDLGGSVSTGGGVVRFSRVRGGLKGSSGSGPVIDSDRESGSMPDGATEDLSGVRVHGEGGRVDVPRGGQVGFLHIRKAGGDVNLEDAPQGAQITTGGGDIHVRRGTGMIDASTGGGDIEIGPITGSVSAGTGAGNIHVMPPSLDARVEVETAYTEGFQDAAKIVSAWSLDRDAVTPWDDHQGTPRRYVRAHGIAGNGHGLVRITTVNGDIELRRSGSHPKAR
;
A
#
# COMPACT_ATOMS: atom_id res chain seq x y z
N MET A 1 -29.95 -19.29 3.42
CA MET A 1 -29.08 -18.32 4.13
C MET A 1 -27.62 -18.41 3.66
N ILE A 2 -26.93 -19.55 3.77
CA ILE A 2 -25.53 -19.71 3.30
C ILE A 2 -25.36 -19.45 1.79
N ARG A 3 -26.26 -19.96 0.94
CA ARG A 3 -26.23 -19.68 -0.52
C ARG A 3 -26.41 -18.19 -0.86
N ALA A 4 -27.33 -17.49 -0.17
CA ALA A 4 -27.57 -16.05 -0.35
C ALA A 4 -26.39 -15.20 0.16
N PHE A 5 -25.74 -15.66 1.23
CA PHE A 5 -24.57 -15.03 1.81
C PHE A 5 -23.33 -15.20 0.90
N LEU A 6 -23.11 -16.40 0.37
CA LEU A 6 -22.04 -16.68 -0.60
C LEU A 6 -22.22 -15.91 -1.92
N SER A 7 -23.46 -15.72 -2.40
CA SER A 7 -23.73 -14.91 -3.60
C SER A 7 -23.52 -13.41 -3.39
N VAL A 8 -23.61 -12.91 -2.16
CA VAL A 8 -23.33 -11.49 -1.82
C VAL A 8 -21.83 -11.26 -1.64
N LEU A 9 -21.11 -12.21 -1.02
CA LEU A 9 -19.64 -12.17 -0.86
C LEU A 9 -18.87 -12.42 -2.17
N ALA A 10 -19.49 -13.10 -3.12
CA ALA A 10 -18.92 -13.40 -4.42
C ALA A 10 -19.72 -12.75 -5.56
N GLY A 11 -20.30 -11.58 -5.31
CA GLY A 11 -20.94 -10.76 -6.33
C GLY A 11 -20.39 -9.33 -6.28
N PRO A 12 -20.81 -8.44 -7.20
CA PRO A 12 -20.38 -7.04 -7.22
C PRO A 12 -20.67 -6.26 -5.91
N GLY A 13 -21.56 -6.76 -5.04
CA GLY A 13 -21.83 -6.19 -3.71
C GLY A 13 -20.79 -6.51 -2.63
N SER A 14 -19.83 -7.41 -2.89
CA SER A 14 -18.83 -7.82 -1.90
C SER A 14 -17.83 -6.70 -1.57
N LEU A 15 -17.44 -5.92 -2.59
CA LEU A 15 -16.60 -4.74 -2.43
C LEU A 15 -17.28 -3.69 -1.53
N MET A 16 -18.59 -3.49 -1.70
CA MET A 16 -19.38 -2.58 -0.87
C MET A 16 -19.42 -3.03 0.59
N LEU A 17 -19.61 -4.33 0.82
CA LEU A 17 -19.60 -4.90 2.17
C LEU A 17 -18.23 -4.72 2.85
N ILE A 18 -17.14 -4.92 2.11
CA ILE A 18 -15.78 -4.69 2.61
C ILE A 18 -15.60 -3.21 2.94
N LEU A 19 -16.00 -2.28 2.06
CA LEU A 19 -15.92 -0.84 2.32
C LEU A 19 -16.71 -0.43 3.56
N LYS A 20 -17.97 -0.88 3.69
CA LYS A 20 -18.81 -0.66 4.88
C LYS A 20 -18.15 -1.19 6.14
N ALA A 21 -17.56 -2.39 6.09
CA ALA A 21 -16.82 -2.96 7.21
C ALA A 21 -15.56 -2.14 7.54
N THR A 22 -14.82 -1.64 6.55
CA THR A 22 -13.65 -0.78 6.74
C THR A 22 -14.03 0.54 7.44
N VAL A 23 -15.09 1.21 6.98
CA VAL A 23 -15.61 2.43 7.59
C VAL A 23 -15.99 2.17 9.05
N LEU A 24 -16.66 1.05 9.31
CA LEU A 24 -17.10 0.74 10.66
C LEU A 24 -15.94 0.35 11.59
N LEU A 25 -14.95 -0.40 11.10
CA LEU A 25 -13.76 -0.76 11.85
C LEU A 25 -12.82 0.45 12.08
N SER A 26 -12.83 1.46 11.21
CA SER A 26 -12.06 2.70 11.39
C SER A 26 -12.68 3.67 12.41
N LEU A 27 -13.99 3.56 12.70
CA LEU A 27 -14.62 4.30 13.80
C LEU A 27 -14.05 3.90 15.18
N GLY A 28 -13.64 2.65 15.36
CA GLY A 28 -13.01 2.18 16.60
C GLY A 28 -11.81 3.03 17.05
N PRO A 29 -10.76 3.21 16.21
CA PRO A 29 -9.63 4.09 16.52
C PRO A 29 -10.05 5.53 16.83
N VAL A 30 -10.96 6.09 16.04
CA VAL A 30 -11.44 7.47 16.20
C VAL A 30 -12.14 7.65 17.55
N LEU A 31 -13.03 6.72 17.90
CA LEU A 31 -13.70 6.70 19.20
C LEU A 31 -12.70 6.51 20.35
N ALA A 32 -11.71 5.63 20.19
CA ALA A 32 -10.68 5.43 21.20
C ALA A 32 -9.82 6.69 21.44
N LEU A 33 -9.50 7.44 20.37
CA LEU A 33 -8.80 8.72 20.44
C LEU A 33 -9.66 9.80 21.11
N ALA A 34 -10.93 9.91 20.74
CA ALA A 34 -11.88 10.83 21.36
C ALA A 34 -12.06 10.53 22.87
N LEU A 35 -12.04 9.24 23.22
CA LEU A 35 -12.17 8.75 24.59
C LEU A 35 -10.83 8.59 25.32
N ARG A 36 -9.72 9.16 24.81
CA ARG A 36 -8.38 9.02 25.42
C ARG A 36 -8.31 9.46 26.89
N ARG A 37 -9.13 10.45 27.27
CA ARG A 37 -9.23 10.96 28.65
C ARG A 37 -10.25 10.22 29.54
N ARG A 38 -11.05 9.32 28.95
CA ARG A 38 -12.02 8.49 29.67
C ARG A 38 -11.37 7.21 30.18
N SER A 39 -12.09 6.46 31.01
CA SER A 39 -11.59 5.23 31.63
C SER A 39 -11.32 4.14 30.60
N ALA A 40 -10.44 3.19 30.95
CA ALA A 40 -10.18 2.04 30.11
C ALA A 40 -11.44 1.20 29.86
N ALA A 41 -12.36 1.15 30.84
CA ALA A 41 -13.66 0.51 30.68
C ALA A 41 -14.48 1.14 29.54
N ALA A 42 -14.36 2.45 29.34
CA ALA A 42 -15.07 3.13 28.26
C ALA A 42 -14.49 2.90 26.89
N ARG A 43 -13.17 2.90 26.77
CA ARG A 43 -12.50 2.54 25.53
C ARG A 43 -12.76 1.07 25.17
N HIS A 44 -12.72 0.17 26.16
CA HIS A 44 -13.08 -1.24 25.99
C HIS A 44 -14.49 -1.39 25.42
N PHE A 45 -15.48 -0.69 26.01
CA PHE A 45 -16.85 -0.75 25.54
C PHE A 45 -17.01 -0.22 24.10
N ALA A 46 -16.30 0.85 23.73
CA ALA A 46 -16.29 1.36 22.36
C ALA A 46 -15.76 0.33 21.35
N TRP A 47 -14.65 -0.36 21.68
CA TRP A 47 -14.13 -1.46 20.86
C TRP A 47 -15.10 -2.63 20.76
N GLN A 48 -15.78 -2.96 21.87
CA GLN A 48 -16.78 -4.03 21.90
C GLN A 48 -17.95 -3.72 20.96
N VAL A 49 -18.49 -2.49 21.03
CA VAL A 49 -19.56 -2.02 20.14
C VAL A 49 -19.10 -2.03 18.69
N THR A 50 -17.88 -1.56 18.40
CA THR A 50 -17.32 -1.53 17.04
C THR A 50 -17.27 -2.94 16.43
N LEU A 51 -16.71 -3.91 17.15
CA LEU A 51 -16.60 -5.30 16.67
C LEU A 51 -17.97 -5.98 16.58
N ALA A 52 -18.88 -5.72 17.53
CA ALA A 52 -20.25 -6.24 17.49
C ALA A 52 -21.03 -5.69 16.28
N CYS A 53 -20.89 -4.39 15.99
CA CYS A 53 -21.50 -3.77 14.81
C CYS A 53 -20.89 -4.30 13.50
N ALA A 54 -19.57 -4.57 13.45
CA ALA A 54 -18.94 -5.17 12.27
C ALA A 54 -19.45 -6.58 12.01
N LEU A 55 -19.60 -7.39 13.07
CA LEU A 55 -20.17 -8.73 12.98
C LEU A 55 -21.65 -8.69 12.59
N ALA A 56 -22.42 -7.78 13.18
CA ALA A 56 -23.82 -7.59 12.88
C ALA A 56 -24.03 -7.08 11.44
N LEU A 57 -23.14 -6.24 10.91
CA LEU A 57 -23.17 -5.82 9.50
C LEU A 57 -23.11 -7.01 8.55
N ALA A 58 -22.24 -8.00 8.80
CA ALA A 58 -22.17 -9.21 7.98
C ALA A 58 -23.50 -10.00 8.02
N ALA A 59 -24.16 -10.07 9.18
CA ALA A 59 -25.44 -10.76 9.32
C ALA A 59 -26.63 -9.97 8.73
N LEU A 60 -26.62 -8.64 8.84
CA LEU A 60 -27.71 -7.75 8.45
C LEU A 60 -27.68 -7.38 6.98
N ALA A 61 -26.51 -7.17 6.37
CA ALA A 61 -26.37 -6.80 4.97
C ALA A 61 -27.18 -7.66 3.97
N PRO A 62 -27.28 -9.01 4.10
CA PRO A 62 -28.10 -9.81 3.19
C PRO A 62 -29.61 -9.70 3.40
N ILE A 63 -30.07 -9.18 4.54
CA ILE A 63 -31.50 -9.15 4.95
C ILE A 63 -32.05 -7.72 4.99
N ALA A 64 -31.17 -6.72 5.16
CA ALA A 64 -31.54 -5.34 5.30
C ALA A 64 -32.28 -4.83 4.05
N PRO A 65 -33.34 -4.02 4.21
CA PRO A 65 -33.98 -3.36 3.10
C PRO A 65 -32.96 -2.45 2.41
N ARG A 66 -32.82 -2.59 1.09
CA ARG A 66 -31.89 -1.78 0.30
C ARG A 66 -32.43 -0.35 0.27
N LEU A 67 -31.80 0.53 1.04
CA LEU A 67 -32.06 1.96 1.04
C LEU A 67 -31.13 2.59 0.02
N ALA A 68 -31.67 2.91 -1.15
CA ALA A 68 -30.96 3.67 -2.16
C ALA A 68 -30.73 5.09 -1.63
N VAL A 69 -29.46 5.46 -1.41
CA VAL A 69 -29.10 6.86 -1.19
C VAL A 69 -28.51 7.40 -2.48
N GLU A 70 -29.09 8.51 -2.89
CA GLU A 70 -28.72 9.32 -4.02
C GLU A 70 -27.40 10.02 -3.73
N VAL A 71 -26.30 9.48 -4.25
CA VAL A 71 -24.98 10.10 -4.13
C VAL A 71 -24.65 10.74 -5.47
N PRO A 72 -24.41 12.07 -5.55
CA PRO A 72 -23.94 12.71 -6.77
C PRO A 72 -22.62 12.05 -7.19
N THR A 73 -22.55 11.53 -8.41
CA THR A 73 -21.31 10.97 -8.95
C THR A 73 -20.26 12.07 -9.04
N ALA A 74 -19.23 12.02 -8.21
CA ALA A 74 -17.97 12.70 -8.51
C ALA A 74 -17.35 12.01 -9.75
N PRO A 75 -16.82 12.75 -10.73
CA PRO A 75 -16.40 12.21 -12.03
C PRO A 75 -15.24 11.19 -11.96
N PHE A 76 -14.61 11.00 -10.80
CA PHE A 76 -13.46 10.12 -10.63
C PHE A 76 -13.79 8.61 -10.50
N LEU A 77 -15.03 8.22 -10.17
CA LEU A 77 -15.37 6.80 -9.92
C LEU A 77 -15.98 6.06 -11.13
N ALA A 78 -16.10 6.69 -12.29
CA ALA A 78 -16.72 6.10 -13.49
C ALA A 78 -15.88 5.03 -14.21
N VAL A 79 -14.65 4.75 -13.77
CA VAL A 79 -13.68 3.90 -14.50
C VAL A 79 -13.67 2.43 -14.03
N LEU A 80 -14.45 2.03 -13.02
CA LEU A 80 -14.49 0.61 -12.60
C LEU A 80 -15.64 -0.17 -13.27
N PRO A 81 -15.36 -1.20 -14.10
CA PRO A 81 -16.38 -2.03 -14.73
C PRO A 81 -16.92 -3.03 -13.71
N ILE A 82 -17.84 -2.60 -12.85
CA ILE A 82 -18.59 -3.51 -11.99
C ILE A 82 -19.71 -4.15 -12.82
N GLY A 83 -19.50 -5.39 -13.25
CA GLY A 83 -20.42 -6.17 -14.07
C GLY A 83 -21.84 -6.18 -13.49
N ARG A 84 -22.75 -5.48 -14.16
CA ARG A 84 -24.18 -5.51 -13.86
C ARG A 84 -24.76 -6.84 -14.34
N GLY A 85 -25.04 -7.75 -13.42
CA GLY A 85 -25.90 -8.90 -13.67
C GLY A 85 -27.33 -8.44 -13.91
N ALA A 86 -27.72 -8.27 -15.17
CA ALA A 86 -29.09 -8.02 -15.57
C ALA A 86 -29.89 -9.31 -15.45
N THR A 87 -30.64 -9.48 -14.36
CA THR A 87 -31.77 -10.40 -14.32
C THR A 87 -32.98 -9.72 -14.98
N ALA A 88 -32.97 -9.64 -16.31
CA ALA A 88 -34.18 -9.39 -17.08
C ALA A 88 -34.86 -10.74 -17.29
N ARG A 89 -35.83 -11.05 -16.43
CA ARG A 89 -36.72 -12.19 -16.59
C ARG A 89 -37.76 -11.79 -17.63
N GLU A 90 -37.43 -11.98 -18.91
CA GLU A 90 -38.37 -11.75 -20.00
C GLU A 90 -39.18 -13.03 -20.24
N SER A 91 -40.49 -12.88 -20.08
CA SER A 91 -41.49 -13.93 -20.16
C SER A 91 -41.51 -14.58 -21.54
N GLN A 92 -41.45 -15.91 -21.55
CA GLN A 92 -41.82 -16.74 -22.69
C GLN A 92 -43.29 -16.47 -23.08
N THR A 93 -43.54 -16.24 -24.36
CA THR A 93 -44.63 -16.91 -25.10
C THR A 93 -44.26 -16.92 -26.58
N ARG A 94 -43.77 -18.06 -27.07
CA ARG A 94 -43.66 -18.37 -28.50
C ARG A 94 -44.52 -19.60 -28.76
N THR A 95 -45.68 -19.39 -29.36
CA THR A 95 -46.43 -20.42 -30.09
C THR A 95 -45.95 -20.40 -31.55
N LEU A 96 -45.47 -21.57 -31.99
CA LEU A 96 -45.23 -21.97 -33.40
C LEU A 96 -46.60 -22.17 -34.13
N PRO A 97 -46.70 -22.38 -35.47
CA PRO A 97 -45.74 -23.18 -36.24
C PRO A 97 -45.59 -23.00 -37.79
N THR A 98 -44.59 -23.76 -38.30
CA THR A 98 -44.48 -24.46 -39.61
C THR A 98 -43.93 -23.75 -40.86
N GLU A 99 -43.20 -24.59 -41.62
CA GLU A 99 -42.63 -24.49 -42.98
C GLU A 99 -41.20 -23.92 -43.06
N SER A 100 -40.22 -24.54 -43.71
CA SER A 100 -40.25 -25.54 -44.78
C SER A 100 -38.97 -26.40 -44.79
N THR A 101 -39.14 -27.57 -45.38
CA THR A 101 -38.17 -28.61 -45.72
C THR A 101 -37.14 -28.15 -46.74
N SER A 102 -35.87 -28.46 -46.52
CA SER A 102 -34.92 -28.76 -47.60
C SER A 102 -33.79 -29.66 -47.08
N ARG A 103 -33.77 -30.88 -47.62
CA ARG A 103 -32.67 -31.83 -47.57
C ARG A 103 -31.41 -31.19 -48.16
N GLU A 104 -30.25 -31.38 -47.51
CA GLU A 104 -29.04 -31.72 -48.26
C GLU A 104 -27.92 -32.32 -47.39
N ARG A 105 -27.48 -33.49 -47.85
CA ARG A 105 -26.10 -33.97 -47.92
C ARG A 105 -25.31 -34.19 -46.62
N ALA A 106 -25.13 -35.47 -46.33
CA ALA A 106 -24.04 -35.99 -45.53
C ALA A 106 -22.69 -35.53 -46.10
N THR A 107 -21.95 -34.77 -45.30
CA THR A 107 -20.50 -34.65 -45.37
C THR A 107 -19.95 -35.12 -44.04
N TRP A 108 -19.13 -36.17 -44.10
CA TRP A 108 -18.30 -36.65 -43.02
C TRP A 108 -17.42 -35.50 -42.52
N GLY A 109 -17.67 -35.05 -41.30
CA GLY A 109 -16.86 -34.07 -40.58
C GLY A 109 -16.46 -34.67 -39.25
N SER A 110 -15.17 -34.93 -39.13
CA SER A 110 -14.38 -35.10 -37.91
C SER A 110 -15.12 -34.86 -36.59
N GLU A 111 -15.08 -35.85 -35.71
CA GLU A 111 -15.18 -35.66 -34.25
C GLU A 111 -13.99 -34.81 -33.78
N GLU A 112 -14.00 -33.51 -34.08
CA GLU A 112 -13.27 -32.56 -33.27
C GLU A 112 -14.06 -32.36 -31.99
N SER A 113 -13.60 -33.05 -30.95
CA SER A 113 -13.90 -32.76 -29.56
C SER A 113 -13.62 -31.28 -29.32
N SER A 114 -14.63 -30.47 -29.56
CA SER A 114 -14.61 -29.05 -29.28
C SER A 114 -14.57 -28.95 -27.77
N THR A 115 -13.40 -28.69 -27.20
CA THR A 115 -13.30 -28.23 -25.81
C THR A 115 -14.10 -26.93 -25.74
N VAL A 116 -15.36 -27.04 -25.32
CA VAL A 116 -16.26 -25.91 -25.13
C VAL A 116 -15.61 -25.03 -24.08
N GLU A 117 -14.95 -23.95 -24.51
CA GLU A 117 -14.46 -22.95 -23.58
C GLU A 117 -15.67 -22.46 -22.77
N PRO A 118 -15.62 -22.51 -21.43
CA PRO A 118 -16.72 -22.02 -20.61
C PRO A 118 -16.99 -20.56 -20.97
N SER A 119 -18.26 -20.26 -21.22
CA SER A 119 -18.72 -18.90 -21.52
C SER A 119 -18.22 -17.91 -20.44
N PRO A 120 -18.02 -16.63 -20.76
CA PRO A 120 -17.56 -15.62 -19.79
C PRO A 120 -18.38 -15.61 -18.50
N ALA A 121 -19.69 -15.88 -18.60
CA ALA A 121 -20.57 -16.06 -17.47
C ALA A 121 -20.16 -17.28 -16.62
N ALA A 122 -19.96 -18.46 -17.24
CA ALA A 122 -19.50 -19.65 -16.54
C ALA A 122 -18.14 -19.43 -15.84
N ARG A 123 -17.17 -18.76 -16.49
CA ARG A 123 -15.88 -18.38 -15.88
C ARG A 123 -16.04 -17.47 -14.66
N ALA A 124 -16.93 -16.48 -14.72
CA ALA A 124 -17.22 -15.60 -13.58
C ALA A 124 -17.83 -16.36 -12.39
N TRP A 125 -18.80 -17.25 -12.64
CA TRP A 125 -19.38 -18.11 -11.59
C TRP A 125 -18.32 -18.99 -10.92
N THR A 126 -17.39 -19.57 -11.71
CA THR A 126 -16.30 -20.40 -11.17
C THR A 126 -15.35 -19.59 -10.30
N MET A 127 -14.96 -18.38 -10.73
CA MET A 127 -14.12 -17.48 -9.93
C MET A 127 -14.77 -17.07 -8.61
N PHE A 128 -16.05 -16.70 -8.65
CA PHE A 128 -16.82 -16.33 -7.47
C PHE A 128 -17.02 -17.52 -6.51
N ALA A 129 -17.23 -18.73 -7.04
CA ALA A 129 -17.26 -19.94 -6.23
C ALA A 129 -15.92 -20.22 -5.55
N LEU A 130 -14.79 -20.03 -6.25
CA LEU A 130 -13.44 -20.18 -5.68
C LEU A 130 -13.16 -19.16 -4.57
N LEU A 131 -13.51 -17.89 -4.79
CA LEU A 131 -13.37 -16.84 -3.76
C LEU A 131 -14.25 -17.12 -2.54
N GLY A 132 -15.49 -17.57 -2.76
CA GLY A 132 -16.39 -18.00 -1.67
C GLY A 132 -15.85 -19.21 -0.90
N ALA A 133 -15.25 -20.19 -1.60
CA ALA A 133 -14.61 -21.35 -0.98
C ALA A 133 -13.37 -20.96 -0.16
N LEU A 134 -12.53 -20.07 -0.69
CA LEU A 134 -11.36 -19.54 0.02
C LEU A 134 -11.78 -18.76 1.28
N TRP A 135 -12.80 -17.91 1.16
CA TRP A 135 -13.35 -17.19 2.30
C TRP A 135 -13.87 -18.14 3.38
N LEU A 136 -14.62 -19.18 2.98
CA LEU A 136 -15.15 -20.19 3.90
C LEU A 136 -14.03 -21.00 4.56
N ALA A 137 -12.99 -21.35 3.81
CA ALA A 137 -11.82 -22.03 4.35
C ALA A 137 -11.14 -21.20 5.44
N GLY A 138 -10.95 -19.89 5.22
CA GLY A 138 -10.41 -18.98 6.23
C GLY A 138 -11.30 -18.85 7.47
N LEU A 139 -12.62 -18.70 7.28
CA LEU A 139 -13.60 -18.69 8.39
C LEU A 139 -13.47 -19.96 9.24
N VAL A 140 -13.53 -21.14 8.60
CA VAL A 140 -13.45 -22.44 9.27
C VAL A 140 -12.11 -22.60 9.98
N ALA A 141 -11.00 -22.19 9.37
CA ALA A 141 -9.68 -22.25 9.98
C ALA A 141 -9.60 -21.44 11.28
N VAL A 142 -10.07 -20.19 11.28
CA VAL A 142 -10.06 -19.33 12.47
C VAL A 142 -11.00 -19.85 13.56
N LEU A 143 -12.19 -20.34 13.19
CA LEU A 143 -13.13 -20.92 14.15
C LEU A 143 -12.60 -22.22 14.75
N LEU A 144 -12.03 -23.12 13.94
CA LEU A 144 -11.42 -24.36 14.39
C LEU A 144 -10.28 -24.06 15.38
N TRP A 145 -9.45 -23.07 15.06
CA TRP A 145 -8.38 -22.59 15.94
C TRP A 145 -8.92 -22.09 17.29
N GLY A 146 -10.04 -21.34 17.28
CA GLY A 146 -10.73 -20.92 18.50
C GLY A 146 -11.30 -22.09 19.31
N VAL A 147 -11.90 -23.09 18.64
CA VAL A 147 -12.44 -24.31 19.27
C VAL A 147 -11.32 -25.13 19.92
N LEU A 148 -10.17 -25.29 19.25
CA LEU A 148 -9.01 -25.97 19.82
C LEU A 148 -8.52 -25.29 21.10
N GLY A 149 -8.47 -23.95 21.13
CA GLY A 149 -8.18 -23.19 22.34
C GLY A 149 -9.21 -23.42 23.46
N HIS A 150 -10.51 -23.46 23.11
CA HIS A 150 -11.57 -23.74 24.08
C HIS A 150 -11.48 -25.16 24.67
N VAL A 151 -11.17 -26.16 23.83
CA VAL A 151 -10.93 -27.53 24.27
C VAL A 151 -9.70 -27.60 25.18
N GLY A 152 -8.63 -26.85 24.86
CA GLY A 152 -7.46 -26.72 25.73
C GLY A 152 -7.81 -26.18 27.12
N LEU A 153 -8.60 -25.10 27.18
CA LEU A 153 -9.10 -24.54 28.45
C LEU A 153 -10.00 -25.51 29.23
N TRP A 154 -10.86 -26.25 28.52
CA TRP A 154 -11.70 -27.27 29.14
C TRP A 154 -10.86 -28.40 29.76
N ARG A 155 -9.81 -28.87 29.08
CA ARG A 155 -8.86 -29.86 29.63
C ARG A 155 -8.16 -29.32 30.89
N LEU A 156 -7.63 -28.09 30.83
CA LEU A 156 -6.99 -27.43 31.98
C LEU A 156 -7.93 -27.28 33.18
N HIS A 157 -9.22 -27.01 32.95
CA HIS A 157 -10.21 -26.95 34.02
C HIS A 157 -10.51 -28.32 34.61
N ARG A 158 -10.63 -29.36 33.76
CA ARG A 158 -10.90 -30.72 34.20
C ARG A 158 -9.81 -31.24 35.15
N ASP A 159 -8.56 -30.86 34.89
CA ASP A 159 -7.41 -31.26 35.69
C ASP A 159 -7.15 -30.33 36.89
N ALA A 160 -7.97 -29.29 37.07
CA ALA A 160 -7.84 -28.34 38.18
C ALA A 160 -8.51 -28.86 39.47
N VAL A 161 -7.88 -28.60 40.61
CA VAL A 161 -8.42 -28.90 41.93
C VAL A 161 -9.46 -27.84 42.30
N PRO A 162 -10.74 -28.18 42.52
CA PRO A 162 -11.77 -27.20 42.85
C PRO A 162 -11.57 -26.62 44.25
N VAL A 163 -11.81 -25.31 44.39
CA VAL A 163 -11.79 -24.59 45.67
C VAL A 163 -13.22 -24.26 46.09
N ASP A 164 -13.62 -24.74 47.28
CA ASP A 164 -14.96 -24.49 47.83
C ASP A 164 -15.23 -22.99 48.05
N ARG A 165 -16.47 -22.57 47.86
CA ARG A 165 -16.92 -21.18 47.97
C ARG A 165 -16.67 -20.58 49.36
N ASN A 166 -16.75 -21.38 50.42
CA ASN A 166 -16.46 -20.92 51.78
C ASN A 166 -14.95 -20.68 51.98
N ALA A 167 -14.10 -21.39 51.23
CA ALA A 167 -12.66 -21.22 51.26
C ALA A 167 -12.18 -19.94 50.53
N TRP A 168 -13.04 -19.26 49.74
CA TRP A 168 -12.67 -18.02 49.06
C TRP A 168 -12.28 -16.92 50.04
N ARG A 169 -13.12 -16.70 51.06
CA ARG A 169 -12.88 -15.67 52.07
C ARG A 169 -11.68 -16.04 52.95
N LEU A 170 -11.59 -17.32 53.35
CA LEU A 170 -10.56 -17.82 54.24
C LEU A 170 -9.16 -17.87 53.60
N ARG A 171 -9.07 -18.22 52.30
CA ARG A 171 -7.78 -18.40 51.60
C ARG A 171 -7.33 -17.19 50.76
N PHE A 172 -8.27 -16.34 50.33
CA PHE A 172 -7.98 -15.26 49.37
C PHE A 172 -8.52 -13.88 49.79
N GLY A 173 -9.22 -13.77 50.92
CA GLY A 173 -9.67 -12.48 51.45
C GLY A 173 -10.73 -11.77 50.59
N VAL A 174 -11.38 -12.47 49.66
CA VAL A 174 -12.43 -11.93 48.77
C VAL A 174 -13.72 -12.70 48.98
N LEU A 175 -14.83 -11.98 49.14
CA LEU A 175 -16.16 -12.56 49.16
C LEU A 175 -16.71 -12.65 47.72
N PRO A 176 -17.17 -13.82 47.27
CA PRO A 176 -17.81 -13.93 45.97
C PRO A 176 -19.07 -13.04 45.93
N PRO A 177 -19.33 -12.35 44.81
CA PRO A 177 -20.54 -11.54 44.66
C PRO A 177 -21.81 -12.37 44.90
N ARG A 178 -22.85 -11.73 45.47
CA ARG A 178 -24.12 -12.41 45.79
C ARG A 178 -25.11 -12.45 44.62
N ARG A 179 -24.90 -11.64 43.57
CA ARG A 179 -25.76 -11.54 42.37
C ARG A 179 -24.92 -11.41 41.10
N GLY A 180 -25.51 -11.72 39.94
CA GLY A 180 -24.87 -11.65 38.62
C GLY A 180 -24.07 -12.92 38.23
N SER A 181 -23.44 -12.88 37.06
CA SER A 181 -22.57 -13.97 36.53
C SER A 181 -21.46 -14.37 37.51
N ALA A 182 -20.87 -13.37 38.17
CA ALA A 182 -19.85 -13.54 39.19
C ALA A 182 -20.29 -14.36 40.42
N ALA A 183 -21.60 -14.40 40.73
CA ALA A 183 -22.13 -15.20 41.83
C ALA A 183 -22.10 -16.71 41.56
N ARG A 184 -21.93 -17.10 40.30
CA ARG A 184 -21.83 -18.50 39.83
C ARG A 184 -20.39 -18.88 39.49
N ALA A 185 -19.42 -17.99 39.71
CA ALA A 185 -18.03 -18.24 39.41
C ALA A 185 -17.47 -19.39 40.26
N ARG A 186 -16.75 -20.31 39.61
CA ARG A 186 -16.01 -21.39 40.28
C ARG A 186 -14.54 -21.04 40.34
N LEU A 187 -13.87 -21.44 41.42
CA LEU A 187 -12.43 -21.25 41.59
C LEU A 187 -11.75 -22.61 41.55
N GLY A 188 -10.63 -22.71 40.85
CA GLY A 188 -9.78 -23.91 40.84
C GLY A 188 -8.30 -23.56 40.90
N LEU A 189 -7.50 -24.49 41.41
CA LEU A 189 -6.04 -24.44 41.39
C LEU A 189 -5.52 -25.43 40.34
N SER A 190 -4.63 -24.99 39.46
CA SER A 190 -4.04 -25.85 38.43
C SER A 190 -2.52 -25.72 38.41
N ALA A 191 -1.82 -26.85 38.40
CA ALA A 191 -0.37 -26.90 38.23
C ALA A 191 0.08 -26.69 36.76
N ALA A 192 -0.85 -26.81 35.81
CA ALA A 192 -0.57 -26.70 34.39
C ALA A 192 -0.51 -25.24 33.89
N ILE A 193 -0.83 -24.26 34.73
CA ILE A 193 -0.86 -22.84 34.37
C ILE A 193 0.14 -22.05 35.22
N GLY A 194 0.82 -21.09 34.60
CA GLY A 194 1.77 -20.19 35.27
C GLY A 194 1.18 -18.82 35.63
N THR A 195 -0.03 -18.52 35.16
CA THR A 195 -0.75 -17.26 35.39
C THR A 195 -2.20 -17.54 35.75
N PRO A 196 -2.84 -16.66 36.53
CA PRO A 196 -4.29 -16.62 36.65
C PRO A 196 -4.96 -16.56 35.26
N LEU A 197 -6.12 -17.21 35.12
CA LEU A 197 -6.94 -17.11 33.92
C LEU A 197 -8.42 -17.28 34.26
N THR A 198 -9.26 -16.65 33.45
CA THR A 198 -10.72 -16.76 33.52
C THR A 198 -11.29 -17.24 32.20
N TRP A 199 -12.25 -18.16 32.24
CA TRP A 199 -12.95 -18.61 31.04
C TRP A 199 -14.41 -19.00 31.30
N GLY A 200 -15.23 -18.98 30.24
CA GLY A 200 -16.64 -19.38 30.27
C GLY A 200 -17.63 -18.23 30.49
N TRP A 201 -18.88 -18.46 30.09
CA TRP A 201 -19.95 -17.45 30.09
C TRP A 201 -21.04 -17.67 31.17
N LEU A 202 -21.81 -18.76 31.10
CA LEU A 202 -22.93 -19.11 32.00
C LEU A 202 -22.47 -19.57 33.39
N ARG A 203 -21.33 -20.27 33.44
CA ARG A 203 -20.67 -20.75 34.65
C ARG A 203 -19.19 -20.42 34.55
N PRO A 204 -18.81 -19.15 34.80
CA PRO A 204 -17.44 -18.71 34.66
C PRO A 204 -16.53 -19.47 35.62
N VAL A 205 -15.32 -19.79 35.19
CA VAL A 205 -14.31 -20.48 35.97
C VAL A 205 -13.07 -19.60 36.04
N ILE A 206 -12.61 -19.35 37.25
CA ILE A 206 -11.35 -18.69 37.57
C ILE A 206 -10.36 -19.80 37.94
N LEU A 207 -9.26 -19.92 37.21
CA LEU A 207 -8.15 -20.81 37.56
C LEU A 207 -6.97 -19.98 38.04
N LEU A 208 -6.42 -20.36 39.19
CA LEU A 208 -5.17 -19.81 39.72
C LEU A 208 -4.07 -20.87 39.60
N PRO A 209 -2.80 -20.45 39.41
CA PRO A 209 -1.70 -21.40 39.43
C PRO A 209 -1.61 -22.06 40.82
N ALA A 210 -1.23 -23.33 40.89
CA ALA A 210 -1.08 -24.02 42.18
C ALA A 210 -0.11 -23.27 43.12
N ALA A 211 0.92 -22.63 42.57
CA ALA A 211 1.85 -21.76 43.30
C ALA A 211 1.19 -20.54 43.96
N ALA A 212 -0.03 -20.16 43.56
CA ALA A 212 -0.76 -19.04 44.15
C ALA A 212 -1.10 -19.27 45.63
N GLU A 213 -1.18 -20.53 46.08
CA GLU A 213 -1.43 -20.84 47.49
C GLU A 213 -0.28 -20.36 48.39
N ALA A 214 0.95 -20.33 47.87
CA ALA A 214 2.13 -19.84 48.56
C ALA A 214 2.35 -18.31 48.45
N TRP A 215 1.55 -17.60 47.67
CA TRP A 215 1.71 -16.15 47.52
C TRP A 215 1.29 -15.39 48.78
N PRO A 216 1.80 -14.17 49.03
CA PRO A 216 1.24 -13.27 50.04
C PRO A 216 -0.26 -13.04 49.84
N ILE A 217 -1.00 -12.81 50.93
CA ILE A 217 -2.47 -12.70 50.88
C ILE A 217 -2.93 -11.51 50.04
N GLU A 218 -2.16 -10.42 50.03
CA GLU A 218 -2.39 -9.21 49.25
C GLU A 218 -2.29 -9.52 47.75
N ARG A 219 -1.28 -10.30 47.35
CA ARG A 219 -1.08 -10.73 45.95
C ARG A 219 -2.19 -11.67 45.49
N ARG A 220 -2.55 -12.64 46.34
CA ARG A 220 -3.69 -13.54 46.11
C ARG A 220 -4.99 -12.78 45.89
N ARG A 221 -5.28 -11.83 46.79
CA ARG A 221 -6.45 -10.97 46.74
C ARG A 221 -6.47 -10.13 45.47
N ALA A 222 -5.35 -9.49 45.12
CA ALA A 222 -5.25 -8.66 43.92
C ALA A 222 -5.45 -9.47 42.63
N ALA A 223 -4.85 -10.66 42.53
CA ALA A 223 -5.03 -11.57 41.40
C ALA A 223 -6.49 -12.04 41.27
N LEU A 224 -7.12 -12.44 42.39
CA LEU A 224 -8.51 -12.87 42.38
C LEU A 224 -9.48 -11.73 42.04
N LEU A 225 -9.23 -10.51 42.52
CA LEU A 225 -10.01 -9.32 42.15
C LEU A 225 -9.89 -8.99 40.66
N HIS A 226 -8.69 -9.14 40.09
CA HIS A 226 -8.44 -8.94 38.65
C HIS A 226 -9.25 -9.95 37.81
N GLU A 227 -9.14 -11.25 38.11
CA GLU A 227 -9.90 -12.29 37.41
C GLU A 227 -11.41 -12.14 37.60
N MET A 228 -11.85 -11.72 38.79
CA MET A 228 -13.25 -11.42 39.04
C MET A 228 -13.77 -10.26 38.19
N ALA A 229 -12.93 -9.25 37.93
CA ALA A 229 -13.30 -8.12 37.08
C ALA A 229 -13.63 -8.60 35.65
N HIS A 230 -12.85 -9.53 35.08
CA HIS A 230 -13.16 -10.15 33.79
C HIS A 230 -14.54 -10.84 33.80
N VAL A 231 -14.88 -11.56 34.87
CA VAL A 231 -16.18 -12.22 35.01
C VAL A 231 -17.33 -11.22 35.09
N MET A 232 -17.18 -10.18 35.92
CA MET A 232 -18.21 -9.16 36.13
C MET A 232 -18.51 -8.37 34.86
N ARG A 233 -17.50 -8.19 34.01
CA ARG A 233 -17.59 -7.45 32.75
C ARG A 233 -17.93 -8.34 31.55
N CYS A 234 -18.03 -9.65 31.76
CA CYS A 234 -18.25 -10.63 30.70
C CYS A 234 -17.20 -10.55 29.57
N ASP A 235 -15.93 -10.27 29.90
CA ASP A 235 -14.87 -10.06 28.91
C ASP A 235 -14.66 -11.31 28.02
N TYR A 236 -14.96 -12.51 28.54
CA TYR A 236 -14.98 -13.74 27.74
C TYR A 236 -15.95 -13.68 26.56
N VAL A 237 -17.14 -13.09 26.74
CA VAL A 237 -18.13 -12.91 25.67
C VAL A 237 -17.65 -11.87 24.66
N SER A 238 -17.08 -10.76 25.14
CA SER A 238 -16.47 -9.73 24.30
C SER A 238 -15.36 -10.30 23.42
N GLN A 239 -14.51 -11.17 23.98
CA GLN A 239 -13.47 -11.87 23.25
C GLN A 239 -14.04 -12.87 22.24
N ALA A 240 -15.12 -13.59 22.58
CA ALA A 240 -15.80 -14.48 21.64
C ALA A 240 -16.39 -13.72 20.44
N VAL A 241 -17.03 -12.57 20.67
CA VAL A 241 -17.52 -11.67 19.60
C VAL A 241 -16.36 -11.18 18.73
N ALA A 242 -15.25 -10.78 19.35
CA ALA A 242 -14.05 -10.35 18.62
C ALA A 242 -13.48 -11.49 17.76
N THR A 243 -13.42 -12.72 18.27
CA THR A 243 -12.99 -13.90 17.51
C THR A 243 -13.92 -14.19 16.34
N LEU A 244 -15.24 -14.11 16.53
CA LEU A 244 -16.22 -14.28 15.45
C LEU A 244 -16.06 -13.19 14.38
N ALA A 245 -15.88 -11.93 14.78
CA ALA A 245 -15.61 -10.83 13.85
C ALA A 245 -14.30 -11.06 13.07
N CYS A 246 -13.21 -11.45 13.74
CA CYS A 246 -11.95 -11.82 13.09
C CYS A 246 -12.11 -13.04 12.18
N ALA A 247 -12.99 -14.00 12.48
CA ALA A 247 -13.22 -15.15 11.61
C ALA A 247 -13.94 -14.74 10.33
N VAL A 248 -14.95 -13.87 10.42
CA VAL A 248 -15.69 -13.34 9.26
C VAL A 248 -14.80 -12.45 8.39
N TYR A 249 -13.97 -11.62 9.03
CA TYR A 249 -13.08 -10.65 8.39
C TYR A 249 -11.60 -11.06 8.53
N TRP A 250 -11.29 -12.34 8.37
CA TRP A 250 -9.95 -12.89 8.64
C TRP A 250 -8.85 -12.25 7.78
N PHE A 251 -9.20 -11.79 6.59
CA PHE A 251 -8.32 -11.08 5.66
C PHE A 251 -8.16 -9.59 6.01
N HIS A 252 -8.96 -9.03 6.92
CA HIS A 252 -9.02 -7.60 7.20
C HIS A 252 -8.12 -7.21 8.40
N PRO A 253 -7.03 -6.44 8.20
CA PRO A 253 -6.07 -6.14 9.27
C PRO A 253 -6.69 -5.33 10.44
N LEU A 254 -7.60 -4.39 10.15
CA LEU A 254 -8.28 -3.62 11.21
C LEU A 254 -9.14 -4.48 12.15
N ALA A 255 -9.66 -5.63 11.71
CA ALA A 255 -10.44 -6.51 12.58
C ALA A 255 -9.52 -7.12 13.66
N TRP A 256 -8.36 -7.64 13.24
CA TRP A 256 -7.34 -8.18 14.13
C TRP A 256 -6.78 -7.14 15.08
N TRP A 257 -6.50 -5.93 14.56
CA TRP A 257 -6.00 -4.83 15.36
C TRP A 257 -7.04 -4.35 16.39
N SER A 258 -8.31 -4.24 16.00
CA SER A 258 -9.42 -3.89 16.91
C SER A 258 -9.59 -4.93 18.01
N ALA A 259 -9.52 -6.23 17.66
CA ALA A 259 -9.56 -7.31 18.64
C ALA A 259 -8.37 -7.27 19.61
N ALA A 260 -7.17 -6.92 19.13
CA ALA A 260 -6.00 -6.73 19.98
C ALA A 260 -6.15 -5.51 20.92
N ARG A 261 -6.75 -4.43 20.44
CA ARG A 261 -7.04 -3.23 21.25
C ARG A 261 -8.12 -3.48 22.30
N LEU A 262 -9.19 -4.20 21.94
CA LEU A 262 -10.20 -4.66 22.89
C LEU A 262 -9.55 -5.40 24.06
N ARG A 263 -8.68 -6.38 23.78
CA ARG A 263 -7.95 -7.13 24.82
C ARG A 263 -7.05 -6.24 25.67
N SER A 264 -6.32 -5.31 25.06
CA SER A 264 -5.45 -4.40 25.84
C SER A 264 -6.25 -3.51 26.78
N GLU A 265 -7.41 -3.02 26.35
CA GLU A 265 -8.29 -2.21 27.20
C GLU A 265 -9.05 -3.05 28.24
N SER A 266 -9.30 -4.34 28.01
CA SER A 266 -9.87 -5.22 29.05
C SER A 266 -8.90 -5.39 30.22
N GLU A 267 -7.61 -5.61 29.92
CA GLU A 267 -6.55 -5.72 30.95
C GLU A 267 -6.46 -4.44 31.79
N HIS A 268 -6.31 -3.27 31.14
CA HIS A 268 -6.24 -1.99 31.85
C HIS A 268 -7.46 -1.72 32.71
N ALA A 269 -8.63 -2.13 32.25
CA ALA A 269 -9.86 -1.84 32.94
C ALA A 269 -10.16 -2.85 34.06
N CYS A 270 -9.56 -4.04 34.02
CA CYS A 270 -9.52 -4.95 35.18
C CYS A 270 -8.49 -4.47 36.21
N ASP A 271 -7.34 -3.97 35.76
CA ASP A 271 -6.35 -3.31 36.63
C ASP A 271 -6.99 -2.10 37.36
N ASP A 272 -7.77 -1.28 36.66
CA ASP A 272 -8.54 -0.16 37.25
C ASP A 272 -9.52 -0.64 38.34
N CYS A 273 -10.17 -1.80 38.16
CA CYS A 273 -11.08 -2.38 39.16
C CYS A 273 -10.34 -2.82 40.43
N VAL A 274 -9.12 -3.35 40.32
CA VAL A 274 -8.30 -3.74 41.48
C VAL A 274 -7.90 -2.51 42.29
N LEU A 275 -7.49 -1.44 41.61
CA LEU A 275 -7.16 -0.16 42.26
C LEU A 275 -8.38 0.47 42.92
N ALA A 276 -9.55 0.42 42.26
CA ALA A 276 -10.81 0.91 42.82
C ALA A 276 -11.28 0.10 44.04
N ALA A 277 -10.90 -1.18 44.15
CA ALA A 277 -11.16 -2.02 45.30
C ALA A 277 -10.24 -1.74 46.51
N GLY A 278 -9.33 -0.76 46.39
CA GLY A 278 -8.50 -0.26 47.49
C GLY A 278 -7.08 -0.82 47.55
N THR A 279 -6.61 -1.55 46.52
CA THR A 279 -5.22 -2.02 46.48
C THR A 279 -4.27 -0.87 46.10
N PRO A 280 -3.21 -0.59 46.88
CA PRO A 280 -2.23 0.45 46.54
C PRO A 280 -1.54 0.15 45.20
N ALA A 281 -1.37 1.19 44.37
CA ALA A 281 -0.81 1.03 43.02
C ALA A 281 0.62 0.44 42.99
N PRO A 282 1.57 0.84 43.87
CA PRO A 282 2.92 0.26 43.87
C PRO A 282 2.94 -1.23 44.25
N ASP A 283 2.11 -1.63 45.22
CA ASP A 283 2.01 -3.01 45.69
C ASP A 283 1.38 -3.90 44.62
N TYR A 284 0.39 -3.35 43.91
CA TYR A 284 -0.22 -4.02 42.78
C TYR A 284 0.75 -4.17 41.60
N ALA A 285 1.50 -3.13 41.25
CA ALA A 285 2.51 -3.17 40.20
C ALA A 285 3.59 -4.24 40.49
N SER A 286 4.04 -4.31 41.74
CA SER A 286 4.98 -5.35 42.20
C SER A 286 4.38 -6.76 42.10
N SER A 287 3.11 -6.91 42.51
CA SER A 287 2.37 -8.16 42.39
C SER A 287 2.24 -8.62 40.93
N LEU A 288 1.94 -7.70 40.01
CA LEU A 288 1.82 -7.98 38.59
C LEU A 288 3.15 -8.45 37.96
N LEU A 289 4.26 -7.80 38.34
CA LEU A 289 5.60 -8.17 37.89
C LEU A 289 5.99 -9.59 38.35
N GLU A 290 5.68 -9.93 39.59
CA GLU A 290 5.95 -11.24 40.16
C GLU A 290 5.13 -12.36 39.52
N VAL A 291 3.84 -12.11 39.25
CA VAL A 291 2.99 -13.04 38.49
C VAL A 291 3.54 -13.24 37.07
N ALA A 292 3.96 -12.16 36.40
CA ALA A 292 4.55 -12.23 35.06
C ALA A 292 5.89 -12.97 35.02
N ARG A 293 6.70 -12.91 36.09
CA ARG A 293 7.93 -13.70 36.25
C ARG A 293 7.62 -15.20 36.34
N GLY A 294 6.64 -15.60 37.15
CA GLY A 294 6.20 -16.99 37.28
C GLY A 294 5.62 -17.59 36.00
N ALA A 295 4.96 -16.77 35.18
CA ALA A 295 4.43 -17.13 33.86
C ALA A 295 5.52 -17.60 32.88
N ARG A 296 6.71 -17.00 32.95
CA ARG A 296 7.82 -17.27 32.02
C ARG A 296 8.35 -18.69 32.13
N ALA A 297 8.27 -19.29 33.32
CA ALA A 297 8.67 -20.66 33.57
C ALA A 297 7.74 -21.72 32.94
N HIS A 298 6.46 -21.39 32.71
CA HIS A 298 5.43 -22.33 32.23
C HIS A 298 5.13 -22.20 30.72
N ARG A 299 5.96 -21.45 29.97
CA ARG A 299 5.73 -21.08 28.55
C ARG A 299 5.58 -22.26 27.58
N ARG A 300 6.15 -23.42 27.87
CA ARG A 300 6.11 -24.59 26.97
C ARG A 300 4.75 -25.30 26.95
N ALA A 301 3.99 -25.26 28.05
CA ALA A 301 2.65 -25.86 28.13
C ALA A 301 1.53 -24.92 27.64
N ALA A 302 1.69 -23.61 27.82
CA ALA A 302 0.70 -22.59 27.42
C ALA A 302 0.57 -22.44 25.88
N LEU A 303 1.61 -22.74 25.12
CA LEU A 303 1.61 -22.66 23.65
C LEU A 303 0.65 -23.67 22.99
N ALA A 304 0.35 -24.78 23.65
CA ALA A 304 -0.59 -25.79 23.16
C ALA A 304 -2.05 -25.53 23.56
N ALA A 305 -2.30 -24.66 24.56
CA ALA A 305 -3.63 -24.41 25.10
C ALA A 305 -4.18 -23.00 24.79
N VAL A 306 -3.31 -22.02 24.53
CA VAL A 306 -3.72 -20.61 24.40
C VAL A 306 -3.38 -20.06 23.03
N CYS A 307 -4.04 -20.64 22.03
CA CYS A 307 -4.03 -20.22 20.64
C CYS A 307 -4.79 -18.89 20.39
N MET A 308 -4.63 -17.87 21.26
CA MET A 308 -5.03 -16.47 21.06
C MET A 308 -4.39 -15.49 22.07
N ALA A 309 -3.56 -15.96 23.02
CA ALA A 309 -2.87 -15.07 23.96
C ALA A 309 -1.71 -14.35 23.27
N HIS A 310 -2.04 -13.24 22.63
CA HIS A 310 -1.03 -12.26 22.28
C HIS A 310 -0.54 -11.56 23.55
N ARG A 311 0.77 -11.30 23.61
CA ARG A 311 1.50 -10.69 24.72
C ARG A 311 0.75 -9.44 25.23
N SER A 312 0.24 -9.47 26.46
CA SER A 312 -0.06 -8.22 27.18
C SER A 312 1.27 -7.51 27.41
N ARG A 313 1.45 -6.28 26.90
CA ARG A 313 2.64 -5.50 27.18
C ARG A 313 2.60 -5.11 28.65
N LEU A 314 3.28 -5.89 29.49
CA LEU A 314 3.39 -5.70 30.95
C LEU A 314 3.74 -4.25 31.30
N GLU A 315 4.68 -3.67 30.54
CA GLU A 315 5.09 -2.28 30.65
C GLU A 315 3.90 -1.29 30.55
N GLY A 316 3.04 -1.45 29.53
CA GLY A 316 1.88 -0.59 29.35
C GLY A 316 0.89 -0.65 30.52
N ARG A 317 0.72 -1.84 31.11
CA ARG A 317 -0.09 -2.03 32.32
C ARG A 317 0.54 -1.40 33.55
N LEU A 318 1.85 -1.56 33.74
CA LEU A 318 2.58 -0.95 34.86
C LEU A 318 2.49 0.59 34.81
N LEU A 319 2.72 1.18 33.63
CA LEU A 319 2.57 2.63 33.43
C LEU A 319 1.13 3.09 33.70
N ALA A 320 0.13 2.35 33.23
CA ALA A 320 -1.28 2.67 33.46
C ALA A 320 -1.70 2.61 34.95
N VAL A 321 -1.20 1.61 35.69
CA VAL A 321 -1.48 1.42 37.12
C VAL A 321 -0.88 2.55 37.95
N LEU A 322 0.34 2.98 37.62
CA LEU A 322 1.07 4.02 38.34
C LEU A 322 0.59 5.44 38.02
N ASP A 323 -0.09 5.64 36.88
CA ASP A 323 -0.63 6.93 36.48
C ASP A 323 -1.90 7.29 37.29
N ARG A 324 -1.73 8.23 38.23
CA ARG A 324 -2.78 8.74 39.12
C ARG A 324 -3.73 9.73 38.46
N SER A 325 -3.39 10.27 37.29
CA SER A 325 -4.20 11.27 36.58
C SER A 325 -5.39 10.67 35.82
N ARG A 326 -5.45 9.34 35.72
CA ARG A 326 -6.45 8.62 34.92
C ARG A 326 -7.79 8.52 35.61
N THR A 327 -8.86 8.64 34.82
CA THR A 327 -10.22 8.32 35.28
C THR A 327 -10.40 6.80 35.31
N ARG A 328 -10.86 6.26 36.45
CA ARG A 328 -10.96 4.80 36.70
C ARG A 328 -12.39 4.30 36.91
N GLY A 329 -13.39 5.14 36.66
CA GLY A 329 -14.80 4.79 36.81
C GLY A 329 -15.35 3.95 35.65
N GLY A 330 -16.29 3.04 35.95
CA GLY A 330 -17.06 2.33 34.91
C GLY A 330 -18.03 3.26 34.16
N LEU A 331 -18.54 2.81 33.01
CA LEU A 331 -19.66 3.52 32.37
C LEU A 331 -20.93 3.36 33.21
N PRO A 332 -21.73 4.42 33.37
CA PRO A 332 -23.06 4.27 33.91
C PRO A 332 -23.94 3.49 32.93
N THR A 333 -24.75 2.57 33.45
CA THR A 333 -25.62 1.67 32.66
C THR A 333 -26.48 2.43 31.64
N ARG A 334 -26.98 3.62 32.00
CA ARG A 334 -27.77 4.48 31.12
C ARG A 334 -26.99 4.93 29.89
N ALA A 335 -25.72 5.29 30.05
CA ALA A 335 -24.86 5.67 28.92
C ALA A 335 -24.53 4.47 28.03
N SER A 336 -24.29 3.28 28.62
CA SER A 336 -24.08 2.06 27.85
C SER A 336 -25.32 1.69 27.01
N ILE A 337 -26.52 1.78 27.59
CA ILE A 337 -27.78 1.54 26.88
C ILE A 337 -27.98 2.57 25.76
N ALA A 338 -27.76 3.86 26.04
CA ALA A 338 -27.87 4.92 25.04
C ALA A 338 -26.91 4.70 23.86
N THR A 339 -25.64 4.37 24.12
CA THR A 339 -24.66 4.07 23.08
C THR A 339 -25.05 2.85 22.24
N LEU A 340 -25.55 1.78 22.87
CA LEU A 340 -26.05 0.60 22.13
C LEU A 340 -27.27 0.94 21.29
N ALA A 341 -28.20 1.75 21.81
CA ALA A 341 -29.38 2.18 21.09
C ALA A 341 -29.01 3.03 19.87
N VAL A 342 -28.08 4.00 20.02
CA VAL A 342 -27.56 4.82 18.92
C VAL A 342 -26.82 3.95 17.90
N ALA A 343 -25.97 3.04 18.35
CA ALA A 343 -25.24 2.14 17.45
C ALA A 343 -26.18 1.24 16.64
N ALA A 344 -27.21 0.67 17.28
CA ALA A 344 -28.23 -0.12 16.60
C ALA A 344 -29.05 0.73 15.61
N PHE A 345 -29.45 1.94 16.02
CA PHE A 345 -30.20 2.87 15.19
C PHE A 345 -29.43 3.32 13.94
N LEU A 346 -28.11 3.50 14.04
CA LEU A 346 -27.26 3.87 12.91
C LEU A 346 -26.87 2.66 12.04
N LEU A 347 -26.71 1.47 12.64
CA LEU A 347 -26.26 0.29 11.92
C LEU A 347 -27.30 -0.21 10.91
N VAL A 348 -28.59 -0.20 11.27
CA VAL A 348 -29.67 -0.68 10.40
C VAL A 348 -29.75 0.07 9.07
N PRO A 349 -29.86 1.42 9.03
CA PRO A 349 -29.83 2.16 7.78
C PRO A 349 -28.49 1.97 7.08
N PHE A 350 -27.36 2.03 7.79
CA PHE A 350 -26.03 1.87 7.20
C PHE A 350 -25.82 0.51 6.51
N ALA A 351 -26.37 -0.58 7.06
CA ALA A 351 -26.33 -1.90 6.44
C ALA A 351 -27.12 -1.91 5.12
N GLY A 352 -28.29 -1.25 5.11
CA GLY A 352 -29.17 -1.10 3.94
C GLY A 352 -28.72 -0.06 2.92
N LEU A 353 -27.81 0.86 3.27
CA LEU A 353 -27.30 1.90 2.37
C LEU A 353 -26.61 1.28 1.16
N GLU A 354 -27.27 1.22 0.03
CA GLU A 354 -26.61 0.97 -1.24
C GLU A 354 -26.48 2.31 -1.94
N PRO A 355 -25.28 2.72 -2.38
CA PRO A 355 -25.17 3.87 -3.26
C PRO A 355 -25.92 3.50 -4.54
N CYS A 356 -27.11 4.05 -4.67
CA CYS A 356 -27.77 4.13 -5.95
C CYS A 356 -27.14 5.35 -6.58
N TRP A 357 -26.11 5.10 -7.38
CA TRP A 357 -25.66 6.09 -8.33
C TRP A 357 -26.90 6.39 -9.17
N ILE A 358 -27.53 7.54 -8.92
CA ILE A 358 -28.41 8.09 -9.92
C ILE A 358 -27.46 8.36 -11.07
N ALA A 359 -27.49 7.51 -12.09
CA ALA A 359 -27.31 8.03 -13.42
C ALA A 359 -28.37 9.12 -13.49
N ALA A 360 -27.94 10.39 -13.38
CA ALA A 360 -28.80 11.54 -13.66
C ALA A 360 -29.73 11.09 -14.78
N GLN A 361 -31.05 11.11 -14.56
CA GLN A 361 -32.00 10.53 -15.48
C GLN A 361 -31.57 10.97 -16.88
N ALA A 362 -30.97 10.03 -17.59
CA ALA A 362 -30.93 10.10 -19.01
C ALA A 362 -32.38 9.83 -19.38
N GLU A 363 -33.20 10.90 -19.37
CA GLU A 363 -33.89 11.21 -20.61
C GLU A 363 -32.93 10.82 -21.72
N THR A 364 -33.39 10.05 -22.69
CA THR A 364 -32.66 9.72 -23.90
C THR A 364 -32.35 11.01 -24.66
N VAL A 365 -31.42 11.75 -24.11
CA VAL A 365 -30.58 12.81 -24.59
C VAL A 365 -29.23 12.18 -24.31
N SER A 366 -28.63 11.70 -25.37
CA SER A 366 -27.26 11.20 -25.42
C SER A 366 -26.32 12.21 -24.74
N GLU A 367 -26.12 12.11 -23.44
CA GLU A 367 -24.98 12.64 -22.70
C GLU A 367 -23.85 11.60 -22.88
N ALA A 368 -23.19 11.50 -24.04
CA ALA A 368 -22.16 12.44 -24.47
C ALA A 368 -21.91 13.48 -23.38
N GLU A 369 -20.95 13.19 -22.49
CA GLU A 369 -19.90 14.15 -22.14
C GLU A 369 -19.88 15.20 -23.26
N ALA A 370 -20.19 16.47 -22.97
CA ALA A 370 -20.39 17.50 -23.99
C ALA A 370 -19.10 17.70 -24.79
N VAL A 371 -18.83 16.72 -25.64
CA VAL A 371 -17.77 16.60 -26.60
C VAL A 371 -18.42 17.22 -27.80
N HIS A 372 -18.35 18.55 -27.83
CA HIS A 372 -18.76 19.29 -28.99
C HIS A 372 -17.82 18.87 -30.12
N SER A 373 -18.31 17.98 -30.97
CA SER A 373 -17.60 17.59 -32.18
C SER A 373 -17.82 18.72 -33.18
N GLU A 374 -16.80 19.54 -33.41
CA GLU A 374 -16.83 20.45 -34.55
C GLU A 374 -16.96 19.63 -35.85
N PRO A 375 -17.66 20.15 -36.87
CA PRO A 375 -17.70 19.51 -38.17
C PRO A 375 -16.27 19.31 -38.70
N GLU A 376 -16.02 18.14 -39.29
CA GLU A 376 -14.73 17.80 -39.88
C GLU A 376 -14.35 18.87 -40.92
N ARG A 377 -13.23 19.54 -40.70
CA ARG A 377 -12.73 20.55 -41.64
C ARG A 377 -11.70 19.91 -42.55
N SER A 378 -11.95 19.95 -43.85
CA SER A 378 -11.02 19.50 -44.88
C SER A 378 -10.35 20.68 -45.57
N VAL A 379 -9.02 20.69 -45.61
CA VAL A 379 -8.22 21.68 -46.34
C VAL A 379 -7.40 20.95 -47.40
N SER A 380 -7.39 21.46 -48.63
CA SER A 380 -6.54 20.89 -49.69
C SER A 380 -5.07 21.08 -49.34
N ALA A 381 -4.28 20.01 -49.40
CA ALA A 381 -2.87 20.02 -49.03
C ALA A 381 -2.05 19.14 -49.99
N MET A 382 -0.91 19.66 -50.43
CA MET A 382 0.01 18.91 -51.27
C MET A 382 0.95 18.07 -50.40
N PRO A 383 1.34 16.85 -50.82
CA PRO A 383 2.43 16.12 -50.18
C PRO A 383 3.70 16.98 -50.08
N GLY A 384 4.41 16.91 -48.95
CA GLY A 384 5.55 17.78 -48.63
C GLY A 384 5.16 19.16 -48.06
N GLY A 385 3.88 19.36 -47.73
CA GLY A 385 3.43 20.49 -46.92
C GLY A 385 3.75 20.30 -45.42
N ARG A 386 3.37 21.29 -44.61
CA ARG A 386 3.60 21.30 -43.15
C ARG A 386 2.30 21.42 -42.37
N LEU A 387 2.17 20.66 -41.30
CA LEU A 387 1.12 20.79 -40.28
C LEU A 387 1.70 21.59 -39.12
N GLU A 388 1.13 22.75 -38.81
CA GLU A 388 1.51 23.56 -37.65
C GLU A 388 0.39 23.50 -36.61
N LEU A 389 0.71 22.95 -35.45
CA LEU A 389 -0.21 22.74 -34.33
C LEU A 389 0.21 23.61 -33.16
N GLU A 390 -0.64 24.55 -32.79
CA GLU A 390 -0.47 25.42 -31.63
C GLU A 390 -1.68 25.25 -30.71
N LEU A 391 -1.52 24.41 -29.70
CA LEU A 391 -2.60 24.01 -28.81
C LEU A 391 -2.39 24.60 -27.41
N GLU A 392 -2.74 25.87 -27.22
CA GLU A 392 -2.62 26.54 -25.92
C GLU A 392 -3.51 25.88 -24.87
N THR A 393 -4.71 25.45 -25.27
CA THR A 393 -5.68 24.77 -24.39
C THR A 393 -5.32 23.33 -24.06
N GLY A 394 -4.28 22.78 -24.68
CA GLY A 394 -3.92 21.38 -24.60
C GLY A 394 -4.95 20.46 -25.25
N GLY A 395 -4.69 19.16 -25.22
CA GLY A 395 -5.58 18.13 -25.72
C GLY A 395 -4.84 16.96 -26.35
N ASP A 396 -5.52 15.82 -26.43
CA ASP A 396 -4.98 14.62 -27.06
C ASP A 396 -4.95 14.80 -28.57
N VAL A 397 -3.79 14.63 -29.18
CA VAL A 397 -3.56 14.82 -30.62
C VAL A 397 -3.24 13.48 -31.26
N GLU A 398 -3.98 13.15 -32.31
CA GLU A 398 -3.78 11.93 -33.08
C GLU A 398 -3.61 12.28 -34.56
N ILE A 399 -2.39 12.16 -35.07
CA ILE A 399 -2.01 12.47 -36.45
C ILE A 399 -1.80 11.14 -37.19
N ARG A 400 -2.58 10.90 -38.24
CA ARG A 400 -2.47 9.69 -39.06
C ARG A 400 -2.25 10.02 -40.53
N ALA A 401 -1.40 9.26 -41.20
CA ALA A 401 -1.30 9.31 -42.65
C ALA A 401 -2.51 8.71 -43.36
N TRP A 402 -2.79 9.19 -44.57
CA TRP A 402 -3.77 8.61 -45.51
C TRP A 402 -3.44 8.96 -46.96
N ASP A 403 -4.12 8.29 -47.91
CA ASP A 403 -3.81 8.37 -49.34
C ASP A 403 -4.48 9.55 -50.08
N ARG A 404 -4.95 10.58 -49.37
CA ARG A 404 -5.64 11.74 -49.96
C ARG A 404 -4.81 13.01 -49.86
N ARG A 405 -4.91 13.88 -50.88
CA ARG A 405 -4.27 15.21 -50.95
C ARG A 405 -5.04 16.28 -50.18
N THR A 406 -5.46 15.92 -48.98
CA THR A 406 -6.28 16.74 -48.11
C THR A 406 -5.82 16.53 -46.68
N VAL A 407 -5.87 17.57 -45.87
CA VAL A 407 -5.75 17.43 -44.42
C VAL A 407 -7.15 17.54 -43.84
N THR A 408 -7.55 16.56 -43.03
CA THR A 408 -8.81 16.63 -42.28
C THR A 408 -8.52 16.80 -40.81
N VAL A 409 -9.18 17.78 -40.19
CA VAL A 409 -9.10 18.05 -38.76
C VAL A 409 -10.48 17.83 -38.17
N ARG A 410 -10.57 16.88 -37.24
CA ARG A 410 -11.75 16.65 -36.41
C ARG A 410 -11.42 17.03 -34.98
N SER A 411 -12.10 18.05 -34.48
CA SER A 411 -11.92 18.57 -33.12
C SER A 411 -13.08 18.14 -32.25
N GLN A 412 -12.78 17.47 -31.15
CA GLN A 412 -13.70 17.03 -30.12
C GLN A 412 -13.40 17.84 -28.87
N LEU A 413 -14.23 18.85 -28.58
CA LEU A 413 -13.99 19.75 -27.46
C LEU A 413 -14.76 19.26 -26.24
N GLY A 414 -14.05 18.79 -25.21
CA GLY A 414 -14.62 18.41 -23.91
C GLY A 414 -13.96 19.17 -22.74
N GLY A 415 -14.50 18.99 -21.54
CA GLY A 415 -14.02 19.63 -20.30
C GLY A 415 -15.05 20.61 -19.71
N ARG A 416 -14.72 21.28 -18.60
CA ARG A 416 -15.63 22.27 -18.02
C ARG A 416 -15.64 23.57 -18.83
N ASP A 417 -14.46 23.95 -19.31
CA ASP A 417 -14.21 25.24 -19.94
C ASP A 417 -14.15 25.15 -21.47
N TRP A 418 -14.66 24.05 -22.06
CA TRP A 418 -14.70 23.87 -23.52
C TRP A 418 -15.52 24.93 -24.27
N PRO A 419 -16.64 25.49 -23.74
CA PRO A 419 -17.44 26.47 -24.49
C PRO A 419 -16.66 27.76 -24.83
N ASP A 420 -15.65 28.07 -24.01
CA ASP A 420 -14.75 29.21 -24.19
C ASP A 420 -13.58 28.91 -25.14
N THR A 421 -13.39 27.64 -25.51
CA THR A 421 -12.34 27.25 -26.43
C THR A 421 -12.72 27.60 -27.86
N ARG A 422 -11.76 28.16 -28.59
CA ARG A 422 -11.89 28.43 -30.02
C ARG A 422 -10.81 27.68 -30.77
N VAL A 423 -11.22 26.93 -31.78
CA VAL A 423 -10.32 26.23 -32.71
C VAL A 423 -10.39 26.86 -34.08
N THR A 424 -9.24 27.23 -34.60
CA THR A 424 -9.08 27.78 -35.94
C THR A 424 -8.25 26.82 -36.78
N VAL A 425 -8.79 26.44 -37.95
CA VAL A 425 -8.08 25.63 -38.94
C VAL A 425 -7.98 26.47 -40.20
N ALA A 426 -6.77 26.82 -40.60
CA ALA A 426 -6.52 27.69 -41.73
C ALA A 426 -5.38 27.14 -42.60
N ARG A 427 -5.41 27.46 -43.89
CA ARG A 427 -4.30 27.16 -44.80
C ARG A 427 -3.14 28.11 -44.51
N ALA A 428 -1.96 27.57 -44.29
CA ALA A 428 -0.74 28.33 -44.05
C ALA A 428 0.28 28.00 -45.14
N GLY A 429 0.28 28.77 -46.24
CA GLY A 429 1.14 28.51 -47.40
C GLY A 429 0.85 27.17 -48.08
N ASN A 430 1.85 26.29 -48.13
CA ASN A 430 1.73 24.89 -48.59
C ASN A 430 1.24 23.93 -47.50
N GLY A 431 0.96 24.45 -46.30
CA GLY A 431 0.61 23.72 -45.10
C GLY A 431 -0.78 24.02 -44.52
N VAL A 432 -1.04 23.47 -43.34
CA VAL A 432 -2.26 23.68 -42.55
C VAL A 432 -1.86 24.08 -41.14
N ARG A 433 -2.48 25.14 -40.61
CA ARG A 433 -2.33 25.57 -39.22
C ARG A 433 -3.59 25.25 -38.44
N VAL A 434 -3.43 24.61 -37.30
CA VAL A 434 -4.46 24.34 -36.30
C VAL A 434 -4.06 25.08 -35.04
N HIS A 435 -4.86 26.06 -34.64
CA HIS A 435 -4.62 26.87 -33.46
C HIS A 435 -5.83 26.82 -32.54
N SER A 436 -5.62 26.43 -31.28
CA SER A 436 -6.65 26.40 -30.23
C SER A 436 -6.25 27.26 -29.05
N PHE A 437 -7.14 28.18 -28.65
CA PHE A 437 -6.94 29.16 -27.60
C PHE A 437 -8.25 29.39 -26.82
N GLN A 438 -8.15 29.91 -25.60
CA GLN A 438 -9.32 30.34 -24.82
C GLN A 438 -9.75 31.76 -25.20
N ALA A 439 -11.05 31.96 -25.44
CA ALA A 439 -11.62 33.27 -25.78
C ALA A 439 -11.57 34.26 -24.60
N HIS A 440 -11.53 33.76 -23.36
CA HIS A 440 -11.45 34.55 -22.13
C HIS A 440 -10.16 34.25 -21.37
N SER A 441 -9.51 35.29 -20.83
CA SER A 441 -8.27 35.14 -20.06
C SER A 441 -8.58 34.70 -18.62
N SER A 442 -8.61 33.40 -18.36
CA SER A 442 -8.50 32.85 -17.00
C SER A 442 -7.08 32.32 -16.77
N SER A 443 -6.59 32.41 -15.53
CA SER A 443 -5.27 31.87 -15.14
C SER A 443 -5.25 30.34 -15.00
N SER A 444 -6.41 29.68 -15.11
CA SER A 444 -6.59 28.24 -15.00
C SER A 444 -7.84 27.81 -15.76
N TYR A 445 -7.72 26.76 -16.57
CA TYR A 445 -8.83 26.14 -17.31
C TYR A 445 -8.68 24.61 -17.27
N SER A 446 -9.80 23.90 -17.30
CA SER A 446 -9.92 22.45 -17.30
C SER A 446 -10.58 21.99 -18.59
N THR A 447 -9.75 21.49 -19.50
CA THR A 447 -10.10 21.05 -20.85
C THR A 447 -9.76 19.56 -21.03
N SER A 448 -10.52 18.88 -21.87
CA SER A 448 -10.27 17.49 -22.30
C SER A 448 -10.55 17.38 -23.81
N HIS A 449 -9.83 18.18 -24.58
CA HIS A 449 -9.98 18.20 -26.03
C HIS A 449 -9.30 16.99 -26.68
N ARG A 450 -9.85 16.53 -27.80
CA ARG A 450 -9.24 15.53 -28.67
C ARG A 450 -9.23 16.01 -30.11
N PHE A 451 -8.07 15.94 -30.75
CA PHE A 451 -7.85 16.36 -32.13
C PHE A 451 -7.42 15.15 -32.96
N VAL A 452 -8.26 14.74 -33.91
CA VAL A 452 -7.92 13.67 -34.86
C VAL A 452 -7.64 14.32 -36.21
N ILE A 453 -6.39 14.20 -36.66
CA ILE A 453 -5.88 14.86 -37.85
C ILE A 453 -5.39 13.80 -38.83
N ARG A 454 -5.87 13.85 -40.08
CA ARG A 454 -5.33 13.03 -41.17
C ARG A 454 -4.54 13.89 -42.12
N VAL A 455 -3.32 13.46 -42.44
CA VAL A 455 -2.40 14.17 -43.33
C VAL A 455 -1.94 13.26 -44.47
N PRO A 456 -1.55 13.80 -45.64
CA PRO A 456 -0.90 13.00 -46.67
C PRO A 456 0.33 12.24 -46.13
N SER A 457 0.66 11.09 -46.70
CA SER A 457 1.75 10.23 -46.19
C SER A 457 3.12 10.92 -46.13
N ARG A 458 3.37 11.94 -46.96
CA ARG A 458 4.54 12.82 -46.86
C ARG A 458 4.15 14.20 -46.35
N TYR A 459 4.48 14.52 -45.11
CA TYR A 459 4.10 15.79 -44.49
C TYR A 459 4.96 16.10 -43.26
N ASP A 460 5.42 17.36 -43.15
CA ASP A 460 6.12 17.84 -41.97
C ASP A 460 5.14 18.14 -40.84
N VAL A 461 5.53 17.93 -39.59
CA VAL A 461 4.69 18.23 -38.41
C VAL A 461 5.47 19.11 -37.44
N ARG A 462 4.90 20.27 -37.13
CA ARG A 462 5.35 21.15 -36.05
C ARG A 462 4.29 21.21 -34.96
N LEU A 463 4.66 20.88 -33.73
CA LEU A 463 3.73 20.77 -32.61
C LEU A 463 4.18 21.59 -31.39
N ARG A 464 3.27 22.42 -30.88
CA ARG A 464 3.35 23.00 -29.54
C ARG A 464 2.03 22.75 -28.83
N SER A 465 2.07 22.08 -27.69
CA SER A 465 0.90 21.84 -26.85
C SER A 465 1.20 22.15 -25.39
N SER A 466 0.24 22.71 -24.65
CA SER A 466 0.37 22.86 -23.19
C SER A 466 0.26 21.51 -22.45
N GLY A 467 -0.30 20.48 -23.09
CA GLY A 467 -0.38 19.12 -22.57
C GLY A 467 -1.32 18.22 -23.40
N GLY A 468 -1.37 16.92 -23.07
CA GLY A 468 -2.16 15.90 -23.77
C GLY A 468 -1.29 14.89 -24.51
N ALA A 469 -1.84 13.70 -24.75
CA ALA A 469 -1.13 12.63 -25.45
C ALA A 469 -0.97 12.96 -26.93
N VAL A 470 0.17 12.62 -27.53
CA VAL A 470 0.48 12.92 -28.93
C VAL A 470 0.81 11.62 -29.65
N THR A 471 0.02 11.27 -30.65
CA THR A 471 0.28 10.10 -31.51
C THR A 471 0.55 10.55 -32.94
N ILE A 472 1.65 10.10 -33.54
CA ILE A 472 1.98 10.30 -34.95
C ILE A 472 2.17 8.93 -35.59
N ALA A 473 1.30 8.57 -36.53
CA ALA A 473 1.28 7.25 -37.14
C ALA A 473 1.33 7.28 -38.67
N GLY A 474 2.31 6.61 -39.26
CA GLY A 474 2.40 6.36 -40.71
C GLY A 474 2.88 7.54 -41.56
N VAL A 475 3.43 8.60 -40.96
CA VAL A 475 3.80 9.85 -41.65
C VAL A 475 5.31 9.86 -41.96
N GLU A 476 5.68 10.32 -43.15
CA GLU A 476 7.05 10.57 -43.60
C GLU A 476 7.32 12.09 -43.64
N GLY A 477 8.34 12.58 -42.94
CA GLY A 477 8.67 14.01 -42.91
C GLY A 477 9.58 14.41 -41.75
N SER A 478 9.65 15.72 -41.47
CA SER A 478 10.30 16.26 -40.27
C SER A 478 9.29 16.53 -39.16
N PHE A 479 9.60 16.07 -37.95
CA PHE A 479 8.77 16.22 -36.75
C PHE A 479 9.51 17.08 -35.72
N HIS A 480 8.99 18.26 -35.41
CA HIS A 480 9.63 19.16 -34.44
C HIS A 480 8.61 19.76 -33.48
N GLY A 481 8.87 19.69 -32.17
CA GLY A 481 7.88 20.19 -31.22
C GLY A 481 8.05 19.79 -29.76
N SER A 482 7.17 20.35 -28.95
CA SER A 482 7.09 20.02 -27.52
C SER A 482 5.67 19.99 -27.00
N THR A 483 5.43 19.16 -25.99
CA THR A 483 4.20 19.16 -25.18
C THR A 483 4.53 19.35 -23.71
N GLY A 484 3.70 20.09 -22.97
CA GLY A 484 3.89 20.31 -21.53
C GLY A 484 3.79 19.03 -20.70
N GLY A 485 3.12 18.00 -21.20
CA GLY A 485 3.03 16.66 -20.61
C GLY A 485 2.01 15.77 -21.32
N GLY A 486 2.13 14.46 -21.19
CA GLY A 486 1.34 13.44 -21.91
C GLY A 486 2.24 12.43 -22.62
N GLU A 487 1.70 11.23 -22.87
CA GLU A 487 2.40 10.18 -23.62
C GLU A 487 2.62 10.62 -25.06
N MET A 488 3.80 10.33 -25.61
CA MET A 488 4.14 10.59 -27.00
C MET A 488 4.41 9.27 -27.73
N VAL A 489 3.65 9.00 -28.77
CA VAL A 489 3.73 7.76 -29.56
C VAL A 489 4.07 8.08 -31.00
N LEU A 490 5.16 7.53 -31.51
CA LEU A 490 5.52 7.52 -32.93
C LEU A 490 5.45 6.09 -33.45
N GLU A 491 4.63 5.85 -34.46
CA GLU A 491 4.43 4.52 -35.05
C GLU A 491 4.58 4.60 -36.57
N ARG A 492 5.40 3.73 -37.17
CA ARG A 492 5.57 3.69 -38.64
C ARG A 492 5.91 5.06 -39.26
N ALA A 493 6.69 5.87 -38.56
CA ALA A 493 7.10 7.20 -39.02
C ALA A 493 8.50 7.14 -39.64
N SER A 494 8.79 8.02 -40.60
CA SER A 494 10.11 8.11 -41.23
C SER A 494 10.58 9.54 -41.46
N GLY A 495 11.90 9.76 -41.37
CA GLY A 495 12.54 11.08 -41.52
C GLY A 495 13.33 11.52 -40.29
N GLU A 496 13.13 12.76 -39.82
CA GLU A 496 13.87 13.35 -38.69
C GLU A 496 12.90 13.78 -37.58
N ALA A 497 13.20 13.43 -36.33
CA ALA A 497 12.37 13.76 -35.18
C ALA A 497 13.16 14.52 -34.11
N GLU A 498 12.67 15.69 -33.70
CA GLU A 498 13.14 16.46 -32.56
C GLU A 498 11.94 16.83 -31.68
N LEU A 499 11.61 15.92 -30.75
CA LEU A 499 10.40 16.02 -29.95
C LEU A 499 10.68 15.92 -28.46
N SER A 500 9.94 16.67 -27.66
CA SER A 500 10.07 16.64 -26.20
C SER A 500 8.72 16.67 -25.49
N THR A 501 8.62 15.98 -24.35
CA THR A 501 7.46 16.05 -23.45
C THR A 501 7.91 16.38 -22.03
N GLY A 502 7.18 17.27 -21.35
CA GLY A 502 7.46 17.60 -19.94
C GLY A 502 7.25 16.42 -18.99
N GLY A 503 6.39 15.46 -19.34
CA GLY A 503 6.14 14.24 -18.55
C GLY A 503 5.28 13.24 -19.32
N GLY A 504 5.33 11.96 -18.94
CA GLY A 504 4.71 10.86 -19.69
C GLY A 504 5.74 10.07 -20.52
N ASP A 505 5.33 8.89 -21.00
CA ASP A 505 6.21 7.98 -21.72
C ASP A 505 6.39 8.42 -23.19
N VAL A 506 7.53 8.08 -23.78
CA VAL A 506 7.79 8.24 -25.21
C VAL A 506 7.97 6.85 -25.81
N VAL A 507 7.09 6.48 -26.73
CA VAL A 507 7.12 5.17 -27.40
C VAL A 507 7.32 5.38 -28.88
N VAL A 508 8.40 4.83 -29.42
CA VAL A 508 8.69 4.85 -30.87
C VAL A 508 8.73 3.42 -31.37
N SER A 509 7.91 3.12 -32.37
CA SER A 509 7.73 1.77 -32.89
C SER A 509 7.74 1.71 -34.42
N ASP A 510 8.38 0.69 -35.00
CA ASP A 510 8.37 0.38 -36.43
C ASP A 510 8.76 1.56 -37.33
N SER A 511 9.71 2.39 -36.89
CA SER A 511 10.01 3.70 -37.49
C SER A 511 11.45 3.82 -38.00
N ASP A 512 11.70 4.63 -39.02
CA ASP A 512 13.03 4.95 -39.55
C ASP A 512 13.33 6.44 -39.36
N LEU A 513 13.80 6.79 -38.17
CA LEU A 513 13.91 8.16 -37.69
C LEU A 513 15.34 8.49 -37.23
N GLY A 514 15.83 9.65 -37.67
CA GLY A 514 16.99 10.34 -37.07
C GLY A 514 16.55 11.35 -36.01
N GLY A 515 17.53 11.94 -35.31
CA GLY A 515 17.31 13.08 -34.41
C GLY A 515 17.29 12.72 -32.91
N SER A 516 16.41 13.35 -32.14
CA SER A 516 16.27 13.12 -30.70
C SER A 516 14.84 13.22 -30.16
N VAL A 517 14.50 12.35 -29.21
CA VAL A 517 13.26 12.40 -28.43
C VAL A 517 13.57 12.44 -26.94
N SER A 518 12.81 13.23 -26.17
CA SER A 518 13.04 13.37 -24.73
C SER A 518 11.78 13.47 -23.88
N THR A 519 11.85 12.99 -22.64
CA THR A 519 10.79 13.15 -21.62
C THR A 519 11.34 13.63 -20.29
N GLY A 520 10.62 14.51 -19.61
CA GLY A 520 10.97 14.94 -18.24
C GLY A 520 10.64 13.89 -17.16
N GLY A 521 9.65 13.03 -17.37
CA GLY A 521 8.96 12.30 -16.30
C GLY A 521 8.67 10.80 -16.52
N GLY A 522 8.97 10.24 -17.69
CA GLY A 522 8.52 8.89 -18.09
C GLY A 522 9.60 8.01 -18.74
N VAL A 523 9.21 6.84 -19.23
CA VAL A 523 10.07 5.88 -19.94
C VAL A 523 10.20 6.29 -21.41
N VAL A 524 11.39 6.17 -22.00
CA VAL A 524 11.56 6.20 -23.46
C VAL A 524 11.72 4.77 -23.95
N ARG A 525 10.94 4.33 -24.93
CA ARG A 525 10.99 2.98 -25.49
C ARG A 525 11.10 3.02 -27.01
N PHE A 526 12.11 2.34 -27.54
CA PHE A 526 12.32 2.08 -28.96
C PHE A 526 12.00 0.61 -29.26
N SER A 527 11.23 0.37 -30.33
CA SER A 527 11.01 -0.97 -30.88
C SER A 527 10.96 -0.98 -32.40
N ARG A 528 11.79 -1.78 -33.05
CA ARG A 528 12.00 -1.79 -34.52
C ARG A 528 12.31 -0.40 -35.07
N VAL A 529 13.27 0.31 -34.46
CA VAL A 529 13.64 1.68 -34.85
C VAL A 529 14.99 1.72 -35.59
N ARG A 530 15.00 2.36 -36.75
CA ARG A 530 16.20 2.59 -37.60
C ARG A 530 16.45 4.11 -37.71
N GLY A 531 17.60 4.52 -38.26
CA GLY A 531 17.89 5.95 -38.54
C GLY A 531 18.71 6.71 -37.48
N GLY A 532 19.04 6.09 -36.34
CA GLY A 532 19.95 6.69 -35.34
C GLY A 532 19.30 7.66 -34.35
N LEU A 533 17.98 7.57 -34.16
CA LEU A 533 17.22 8.34 -33.17
C LEU A 533 17.81 8.21 -31.75
N LYS A 534 18.03 9.35 -31.07
CA LYS A 534 18.50 9.41 -29.69
C LYS A 534 17.33 9.59 -28.72
N GLY A 535 17.36 8.92 -27.56
CA GLY A 535 16.34 9.03 -26.52
C GLY A 535 16.92 9.51 -25.20
N SER A 536 16.25 10.42 -24.50
CA SER A 536 16.63 10.82 -23.14
C SER A 536 15.43 10.94 -22.19
N SER A 537 15.62 10.61 -20.92
CA SER A 537 14.60 10.76 -19.88
C SER A 537 15.16 11.38 -18.62
N GLY A 538 14.39 12.27 -17.99
CA GLY A 538 14.74 12.92 -16.74
C GLY A 538 14.55 12.04 -15.50
N SER A 539 13.61 11.09 -15.51
CA SER A 539 13.26 10.27 -14.33
C SER A 539 13.00 8.79 -14.60
N GLY A 540 12.88 8.38 -15.86
CA GLY A 540 12.62 7.00 -16.28
C GLY A 540 13.75 6.42 -17.15
N PRO A 541 13.79 5.10 -17.39
CA PRO A 541 14.79 4.48 -18.27
C PRO A 541 14.55 4.78 -19.76
N VAL A 542 15.63 4.70 -20.55
CA VAL A 542 15.59 4.60 -22.02
C VAL A 542 15.81 3.14 -22.40
N ILE A 543 14.86 2.55 -23.13
CA ILE A 543 14.80 1.12 -23.46
C ILE A 543 14.83 0.96 -24.98
N ASP A 544 15.76 0.18 -25.51
CA ASP A 544 15.82 -0.20 -26.92
C ASP A 544 15.68 -1.73 -27.06
N SER A 545 14.63 -2.18 -27.76
CA SER A 545 14.34 -3.61 -27.89
C SER A 545 15.16 -4.36 -28.94
N ASP A 546 15.84 -3.68 -29.88
CA ASP A 546 16.41 -4.36 -31.06
C ASP A 546 17.93 -4.55 -31.03
N ARG A 547 18.63 -3.94 -30.06
CA ARG A 547 20.10 -3.98 -29.94
C ARG A 547 20.69 -5.32 -29.47
N GLU A 548 19.93 -6.42 -29.53
CA GLU A 548 20.36 -7.74 -29.06
C GLU A 548 21.18 -8.56 -30.08
N SER A 549 21.54 -8.02 -31.26
CA SER A 549 22.44 -8.68 -32.22
C SER A 549 23.59 -7.78 -32.67
N GLY A 550 24.83 -8.20 -32.39
CA GLY A 550 26.04 -7.43 -32.65
C GLY A 550 26.29 -7.11 -34.13
N SER A 551 26.51 -5.82 -34.40
CA SER A 551 27.44 -5.28 -35.40
C SER A 551 27.42 -3.75 -35.25
N MET A 552 28.56 -3.14 -34.91
CA MET A 552 28.73 -1.69 -34.81
C MET A 552 28.78 -1.05 -36.21
N PRO A 553 28.03 0.02 -36.49
CA PRO A 553 28.41 1.01 -37.49
C PRO A 553 29.26 2.10 -36.82
N ASP A 554 30.41 2.41 -37.44
CA ASP A 554 31.30 3.49 -37.04
C ASP A 554 30.58 4.85 -37.02
N GLY A 555 30.66 5.56 -35.90
CA GLY A 555 30.26 6.97 -35.80
C GLY A 555 29.24 7.36 -34.72
N ALA A 556 28.76 6.43 -33.88
CA ALA A 556 27.81 6.77 -32.80
C ALA A 556 28.51 6.92 -31.45
N THR A 557 28.85 8.15 -31.07
CA THR A 557 29.38 8.51 -29.74
C THR A 557 28.27 8.45 -28.68
N GLU A 558 28.57 7.71 -27.61
CA GLU A 558 28.12 7.84 -26.22
C GLU A 558 26.61 7.95 -25.93
N ASP A 559 26.00 6.80 -25.66
CA ASP A 559 25.17 6.50 -24.47
C ASP A 559 24.49 5.16 -24.76
N LEU A 560 25.13 4.06 -24.36
CA LEU A 560 24.60 2.71 -24.55
C LEU A 560 24.34 2.09 -23.18
N SER A 561 23.18 2.43 -22.65
CA SER A 561 22.40 1.70 -21.66
C SER A 561 22.17 0.24 -22.10
N GLY A 562 23.21 -0.57 -21.98
CA GLY A 562 23.10 -2.02 -22.13
C GLY A 562 22.90 -2.69 -20.78
N VAL A 563 21.68 -2.67 -20.22
CA VAL A 563 21.01 -3.77 -19.46
C VAL A 563 19.56 -3.36 -19.16
N ARG A 564 18.61 -4.20 -19.60
CA ARG A 564 17.17 -4.15 -19.27
C ARG A 564 16.92 -4.37 -17.78
N VAL A 565 15.99 -3.61 -17.20
CA VAL A 565 15.25 -4.01 -15.99
C VAL A 565 13.75 -3.80 -16.24
N HIS A 566 12.98 -4.87 -16.01
CA HIS A 566 11.52 -4.84 -15.98
C HIS A 566 11.02 -4.52 -14.58
N GLY A 567 9.94 -3.74 -14.52
CA GLY A 567 8.92 -3.88 -13.48
C GLY A 567 8.85 -2.74 -12.46
N GLU A 568 7.68 -2.13 -12.38
CA GLU A 568 7.23 -1.30 -11.27
C GLU A 568 7.44 -2.02 -9.92
N GLY A 569 7.94 -1.28 -8.92
CA GLY A 569 7.79 -1.63 -7.51
C GLY A 569 8.33 -3.00 -7.09
N GLY A 570 9.63 -3.22 -7.16
CA GLY A 570 10.26 -4.39 -6.54
C GLY A 570 11.75 -4.45 -6.80
N ARG A 571 12.52 -4.71 -5.74
CA ARG A 571 13.95 -5.07 -5.69
C ARG A 571 14.61 -5.36 -7.05
N VAL A 572 15.63 -4.56 -7.38
CA VAL A 572 16.54 -4.81 -8.51
C VAL A 572 17.55 -5.88 -8.09
N ASP A 573 17.53 -7.06 -8.70
CA ASP A 573 18.61 -8.04 -8.62
C ASP A 573 19.24 -8.15 -10.03
N VAL A 574 20.55 -7.93 -10.15
CA VAL A 574 21.30 -8.01 -11.42
C VAL A 574 21.71 -9.46 -11.69
N PRO A 575 21.47 -10.04 -12.88
CA PRO A 575 21.83 -11.43 -13.18
C PRO A 575 23.35 -11.66 -13.18
N ARG A 576 23.77 -12.83 -12.70
CA ARG A 576 25.18 -13.27 -12.70
C ARG A 576 25.65 -13.64 -14.10
N GLY A 577 26.75 -13.05 -14.56
CA GLY A 577 27.62 -13.65 -15.59
C GLY A 577 27.92 -12.85 -16.86
N GLY A 578 27.42 -11.62 -17.03
CA GLY A 578 27.85 -10.73 -18.13
C GLY A 578 29.06 -9.89 -17.73
N GLN A 579 29.98 -9.57 -18.66
CA GLN A 579 30.95 -8.51 -18.43
C GLN A 579 30.22 -7.17 -18.40
N VAL A 580 29.94 -6.68 -17.20
CA VAL A 580 29.28 -5.39 -16.97
C VAL A 580 30.35 -4.28 -17.01
N GLY A 581 30.17 -3.29 -17.88
CA GLY A 581 30.99 -2.08 -17.91
C GLY A 581 30.74 -1.18 -16.69
N PHE A 582 31.31 0.03 -16.69
CA PHE A 582 31.05 1.02 -15.63
C PHE A 582 29.55 1.38 -15.60
N LEU A 583 28.90 1.27 -14.45
CA LEU A 583 27.45 1.45 -14.30
C LEU A 583 27.11 2.92 -13.98
N HIS A 584 26.14 3.52 -14.68
CA HIS A 584 25.56 4.82 -14.29
C HIS A 584 24.07 4.65 -13.98
N ILE A 585 23.67 4.93 -12.73
CA ILE A 585 22.31 4.78 -12.22
C ILE A 585 21.85 6.13 -11.67
N ARG A 586 20.80 6.74 -12.27
CA ARG A 586 20.15 7.94 -11.74
C ARG A 586 18.66 7.69 -11.53
N LYS A 587 18.15 8.02 -10.34
CA LYS A 587 16.75 7.81 -9.96
C LYS A 587 16.22 9.03 -9.20
N ALA A 588 14.96 9.38 -9.41
CA ALA A 588 14.31 10.44 -8.64
C ALA A 588 14.02 10.01 -7.17
N GLY A 589 13.91 8.71 -6.88
CA GLY A 589 13.72 8.18 -5.52
C GLY A 589 13.38 6.68 -5.46
N GLY A 590 13.47 6.09 -4.27
CA GLY A 590 13.32 4.67 -3.93
C GLY A 590 14.63 3.89 -3.98
N ASP A 591 14.65 2.72 -3.37
CA ASP A 591 15.88 1.94 -3.11
C ASP A 591 16.60 1.47 -4.39
N VAL A 592 17.92 1.34 -4.26
CA VAL A 592 18.84 0.79 -5.27
C VAL A 592 19.60 -0.37 -4.64
N ASN A 593 19.44 -1.58 -5.19
CA ASN A 593 20.20 -2.75 -4.76
C ASN A 593 21.04 -3.25 -5.93
N LEU A 594 22.35 -3.35 -5.73
CA LEU A 594 23.32 -3.75 -6.73
C LEU A 594 24.08 -4.99 -6.22
N GLU A 595 23.86 -6.14 -6.88
CA GLU A 595 24.48 -7.40 -6.46
C GLU A 595 25.99 -7.44 -6.75
N ASP A 596 26.43 -6.81 -7.84
CA ASP A 596 27.85 -6.74 -8.26
C ASP A 596 28.12 -5.50 -9.14
N ALA A 597 29.32 -4.94 -9.01
CA ALA A 597 29.80 -3.76 -9.75
C ALA A 597 31.27 -3.95 -10.20
N PRO A 598 31.53 -4.82 -11.19
CA PRO A 598 32.88 -5.29 -11.50
C PRO A 598 33.79 -4.25 -12.20
N GLN A 599 33.25 -3.16 -12.73
CA GLN A 599 34.06 -2.04 -13.27
C GLN A 599 33.80 -0.71 -12.57
N GLY A 600 33.06 -0.71 -11.47
CA GLY A 600 32.63 0.48 -10.75
C GLY A 600 31.21 0.90 -11.09
N ALA A 601 30.69 1.84 -10.30
CA ALA A 601 29.32 2.34 -10.45
C ALA A 601 29.19 3.78 -9.95
N GLN A 602 28.45 4.60 -10.68
CA GLN A 602 27.91 5.87 -10.20
C GLN A 602 26.40 5.73 -9.97
N ILE A 603 25.96 6.01 -8.75
CA ILE A 603 24.59 5.83 -8.28
C ILE A 603 24.12 7.15 -7.66
N THR A 604 23.04 7.71 -8.18
CA THR A 604 22.37 8.89 -7.61
C THR A 604 20.89 8.60 -7.47
N THR A 605 20.35 8.71 -6.25
CA THR A 605 18.90 8.63 -6.00
C THR A 605 18.42 9.84 -5.20
N GLY A 606 17.22 10.35 -5.50
CA GLY A 606 16.63 11.46 -4.71
C GLY A 606 16.17 11.03 -3.31
N GLY A 607 16.08 9.73 -3.03
CA GLY A 607 15.79 9.15 -1.70
C GLY A 607 15.68 7.62 -1.76
N GLY A 608 15.70 6.93 -0.62
CA GLY A 608 15.76 5.46 -0.51
C GLY A 608 17.16 4.92 -0.25
N ASP A 609 17.23 3.65 0.12
CA ASP A 609 18.47 3.00 0.55
C ASP A 609 19.31 2.55 -0.65
N ILE A 610 20.64 2.66 -0.56
CA ILE A 610 21.57 2.14 -1.57
C ILE A 610 22.33 0.98 -0.97
N HIS A 611 22.17 -0.21 -1.55
CA HIS A 611 22.92 -1.40 -1.17
C HIS A 611 23.80 -1.87 -2.33
N VAL A 612 25.12 -1.86 -2.17
CA VAL A 612 26.07 -2.41 -3.14
C VAL A 612 26.78 -3.59 -2.50
N ARG A 613 26.43 -4.81 -2.88
CA ARG A 613 26.89 -6.01 -2.17
C ARG A 613 28.37 -6.32 -2.44
N ARG A 614 28.86 -6.11 -3.67
CA ARG A 614 30.26 -6.32 -4.09
C ARG A 614 30.61 -5.39 -5.25
N GLY A 615 31.88 -5.05 -5.40
CA GLY A 615 32.34 -4.30 -6.56
C GLY A 615 33.86 -4.13 -6.63
N THR A 616 34.34 -3.66 -7.76
CA THR A 616 35.76 -3.34 -7.99
C THR A 616 35.86 -2.06 -8.79
N GLY A 617 36.89 -1.24 -8.52
CA GLY A 617 37.02 0.08 -9.15
C GLY A 617 36.39 1.22 -8.34
N MET A 618 35.93 2.28 -9.01
CA MET A 618 35.35 3.45 -8.34
C MET A 618 33.85 3.27 -8.13
N ILE A 619 33.38 3.44 -6.90
CA ILE A 619 31.95 3.48 -6.57
C ILE A 619 31.60 4.85 -6.01
N ASP A 620 30.71 5.56 -6.67
CA ASP A 620 30.19 6.87 -6.28
C ASP A 620 28.68 6.76 -6.02
N ALA A 621 28.27 6.75 -4.75
CA ALA A 621 26.90 6.52 -4.33
C ALA A 621 26.34 7.73 -3.57
N SER A 622 25.23 8.29 -4.04
CA SER A 622 24.59 9.48 -3.46
C SER A 622 23.09 9.28 -3.30
N THR A 623 22.54 9.54 -2.11
CA THR A 623 21.10 9.55 -1.84
C THR A 623 20.65 10.84 -1.16
N GLY A 624 19.48 11.37 -1.52
CA GLY A 624 18.87 12.49 -0.81
C GLY A 624 18.47 12.15 0.63
N GLY A 625 18.22 10.87 0.93
CA GLY A 625 17.96 10.34 2.27
C GLY A 625 17.69 8.84 2.23
N GLY A 626 18.23 8.09 3.20
CA GLY A 626 18.29 6.63 3.23
C GLY A 626 19.69 6.14 3.65
N ASP A 627 19.78 4.88 4.03
CA ASP A 627 21.03 4.24 4.43
C ASP A 627 21.84 3.82 3.19
N ILE A 628 23.16 3.95 3.26
CA ILE A 628 24.06 3.47 2.21
C ILE A 628 24.91 2.33 2.79
N GLU A 629 24.72 1.12 2.27
CA GLU A 629 25.51 -0.04 2.64
C GLU A 629 26.34 -0.52 1.44
N ILE A 630 27.65 -0.52 1.64
CA ILE A 630 28.64 -0.85 0.63
C ILE A 630 29.47 -2.02 1.16
N GLY A 631 29.30 -3.18 0.55
CA GLY A 631 29.99 -4.43 0.86
C GLY A 631 31.47 -4.45 0.46
N PRO A 632 32.10 -5.64 0.37
CA PRO A 632 33.52 -5.75 0.03
C PRO A 632 33.83 -5.20 -1.36
N ILE A 633 34.62 -4.11 -1.38
CA ILE A 633 35.12 -3.46 -2.60
C ILE A 633 36.63 -3.28 -2.56
N THR A 634 37.26 -3.50 -3.70
CA THR A 634 38.65 -3.09 -3.98
C THR A 634 38.65 -1.91 -4.94
N GLY A 635 38.99 -0.72 -4.46
CA GLY A 635 39.03 0.53 -5.24
C GLY A 635 38.63 1.76 -4.41
N SER A 636 38.25 2.84 -5.10
CA SER A 636 37.84 4.11 -4.46
C SER A 636 36.35 4.14 -4.18
N VAL A 637 35.94 4.71 -3.05
CA VAL A 637 34.53 4.82 -2.63
C VAL A 637 34.21 6.27 -2.30
N SER A 638 33.18 6.80 -2.92
CA SER A 638 32.54 8.08 -2.58
C SER A 638 31.10 7.75 -2.18
N ALA A 639 30.70 8.08 -0.96
CA ALA A 639 29.36 7.79 -0.45
C ALA A 639 28.78 9.00 0.28
N GLY A 640 27.59 9.45 -0.11
CA GLY A 640 26.94 10.64 0.44
C GLY A 640 25.45 10.43 0.70
N THR A 641 24.97 10.69 1.91
CA THR A 641 23.52 10.72 2.22
C THR A 641 23.11 12.03 2.90
N GLY A 642 21.96 12.57 2.49
CA GLY A 642 21.35 13.74 3.13
C GLY A 642 20.74 13.44 4.51
N ALA A 643 20.42 12.17 4.79
CA ALA A 643 19.98 11.66 6.09
C ALA A 643 20.07 10.12 6.11
N GLY A 644 20.84 9.53 7.03
CA GLY A 644 20.96 8.07 7.15
C GLY A 644 22.37 7.60 7.52
N ASN A 645 22.50 6.32 7.84
CA ASN A 645 23.77 5.70 8.20
C ASN A 645 24.54 5.25 6.95
N ILE A 646 25.87 5.32 7.00
CA ILE A 646 26.72 4.81 5.93
C ILE A 646 27.63 3.71 6.48
N HIS A 647 27.50 2.51 5.91
CA HIS A 647 28.31 1.35 6.24
C HIS A 647 29.17 0.96 5.05
N VAL A 648 30.50 0.97 5.21
CA VAL A 648 31.44 0.56 4.15
C VAL A 648 32.36 -0.55 4.67
N MET A 649 32.39 -1.67 3.95
CA MET A 649 33.02 -2.92 4.42
C MET A 649 34.13 -3.44 3.50
N PRO A 650 35.24 -2.70 3.28
CA PRO A 650 36.27 -3.18 2.36
C PRO A 650 37.03 -4.39 2.94
N PRO A 651 37.48 -5.34 2.10
CA PRO A 651 38.31 -6.47 2.53
C PRO A 651 39.72 -6.04 2.94
N SER A 652 40.29 -5.08 2.22
CA SER A 652 41.54 -4.38 2.54
C SER A 652 41.38 -2.92 2.15
N LEU A 653 42.07 -2.01 2.86
CA LEU A 653 41.97 -0.58 2.61
C LEU A 653 43.35 -0.05 2.25
N ASP A 654 43.52 0.34 0.99
CA ASP A 654 44.69 1.04 0.45
C ASP A 654 44.23 2.39 -0.13
N ALA A 655 43.91 3.33 0.75
CA ALA A 655 43.26 4.58 0.37
C ALA A 655 43.50 5.69 1.38
N ARG A 656 43.43 6.93 0.87
CA ARG A 656 43.21 8.12 1.70
C ARG A 656 41.74 8.14 2.13
N VAL A 657 41.52 8.24 3.43
CA VAL A 657 40.19 8.19 4.05
C VAL A 657 39.82 9.59 4.52
N GLU A 658 38.65 10.07 4.09
CA GLU A 658 38.06 11.36 4.47
C GLU A 658 36.60 11.11 4.85
N VAL A 659 36.28 11.24 6.13
CA VAL A 659 34.96 10.93 6.68
C VAL A 659 34.42 12.13 7.43
N GLU A 660 33.21 12.55 7.08
CA GLU A 660 32.51 13.68 7.70
C GLU A 660 31.07 13.28 8.03
N THR A 661 30.66 13.46 9.29
CA THR A 661 29.25 13.40 9.68
C THR A 661 28.86 14.67 10.40
N ALA A 662 27.70 15.23 10.05
CA ALA A 662 27.14 16.40 10.72
C ALA A 662 25.91 16.00 11.54
N TYR A 663 25.66 16.62 12.69
CA TYR A 663 24.40 16.45 13.42
C TYR A 663 23.78 17.80 13.80
N THR A 664 22.44 17.83 13.82
CA THR A 664 21.62 19.02 14.09
C THR A 664 21.22 19.13 15.57
N GLU A 665 20.87 20.34 16.03
CA GLU A 665 20.55 20.63 17.45
C GLU A 665 19.42 19.79 18.06
N GLY A 666 18.49 19.29 17.23
CA GLY A 666 17.37 18.43 17.65
C GLY A 666 17.65 16.93 17.65
N PHE A 667 18.86 16.50 17.28
CA PHE A 667 19.22 15.07 17.19
C PHE A 667 19.72 14.56 18.56
N GLN A 668 19.08 13.52 19.11
CA GLN A 668 19.21 13.12 20.52
C GLN A 668 20.60 12.56 20.90
N ASP A 669 21.33 12.00 19.94
CA ASP A 669 22.66 11.41 20.13
C ASP A 669 23.67 12.05 19.17
N ALA A 670 24.89 12.33 19.62
CA ALA A 670 25.94 12.80 18.71
C ALA A 670 26.28 11.72 17.68
N ALA A 671 26.34 12.09 16.40
CA ALA A 671 26.72 11.19 15.32
C ALA A 671 28.13 10.62 15.53
N LYS A 672 28.31 9.33 15.27
CA LYS A 672 29.53 8.58 15.57
C LYS A 672 30.22 8.14 14.29
N ILE A 673 31.55 8.27 14.30
CA ILE A 673 32.44 7.63 13.31
C ILE A 673 33.09 6.42 13.99
N VAL A 674 32.84 5.23 13.47
CA VAL A 674 33.46 3.97 13.89
C VAL A 674 34.31 3.45 12.74
N SER A 675 35.60 3.25 12.97
CA SER A 675 36.52 2.75 11.95
C SER A 675 37.38 1.61 12.52
N ALA A 676 37.53 0.54 11.74
CA ALA A 676 38.46 -0.55 12.03
C ALA A 676 39.93 -0.21 11.69
N TRP A 677 40.17 0.96 11.08
CA TRP A 677 41.49 1.52 10.78
C TRP A 677 41.74 2.76 11.62
N SER A 678 42.98 2.98 12.03
CA SER A 678 43.39 4.18 12.77
C SER A 678 43.22 5.42 11.90
N LEU A 679 42.34 6.32 12.32
CA LEU A 679 42.08 7.61 11.67
C LEU A 679 42.29 8.72 12.71
N ASP A 680 42.91 9.81 12.27
CA ASP A 680 43.02 11.03 13.04
C ASP A 680 41.65 11.73 13.08
N ARG A 681 41.24 12.15 14.27
CA ARG A 681 39.93 12.78 14.48
C ARG A 681 40.12 14.26 14.73
N ASP A 682 39.40 15.07 13.98
CA ASP A 682 39.38 16.50 14.21
C ASP A 682 38.54 16.83 15.46
N ALA A 683 38.82 17.98 16.07
CA ALA A 683 37.95 18.54 17.08
C ALA A 683 36.56 18.82 16.49
N VAL A 684 35.50 18.48 17.24
CA VAL A 684 34.12 18.76 16.82
C VAL A 684 33.96 20.27 16.63
N THR A 685 33.43 20.68 15.49
CA THR A 685 33.26 22.11 15.20
C THR A 685 32.25 22.75 16.16
N PRO A 686 32.34 24.07 16.42
CA PRO A 686 31.22 24.81 16.98
C PRO A 686 29.98 24.71 16.08
N TRP A 687 28.83 25.14 16.61
CA TRP A 687 27.59 25.22 15.81
C TRP A 687 27.78 26.14 14.62
N ASP A 688 27.45 25.65 13.43
CA ASP A 688 27.54 26.34 12.15
C ASP A 688 26.15 26.33 11.49
N ASP A 689 25.62 27.51 11.17
CA ASP A 689 24.30 27.73 10.59
C ASP A 689 24.34 28.20 9.12
N HIS A 690 25.52 28.24 8.47
CA HIS A 690 25.67 28.68 7.09
C HIS A 690 24.86 27.85 6.08
N GLN A 691 24.48 26.62 6.43
CA GLN A 691 23.65 25.70 5.64
C GLN A 691 22.18 25.67 6.11
N GLY A 692 21.73 26.71 6.82
CA GLY A 692 20.34 26.92 7.26
C GLY A 692 20.06 26.40 8.67
N THR A 693 20.02 25.07 8.87
CA THR A 693 19.83 24.48 10.21
C THR A 693 21.17 24.35 10.92
N PRO A 694 21.36 24.85 12.16
CA PRO A 694 22.63 24.73 12.89
C PRO A 694 23.12 23.29 12.98
N ARG A 695 24.38 23.04 12.58
CA ARG A 695 25.02 21.71 12.61
C ARG A 695 26.37 21.75 13.33
N ARG A 696 26.77 20.61 13.87
CA ARG A 696 28.15 20.34 14.29
C ARG A 696 28.74 19.24 13.44
N TYR A 697 29.98 19.41 13.01
CA TYR A 697 30.68 18.45 12.17
C TYR A 697 31.66 17.63 13.01
N VAL A 698 31.64 16.32 12.77
CA VAL A 698 32.61 15.36 13.25
C VAL A 698 33.37 14.86 12.03
N ARG A 699 34.69 15.08 12.00
CA ARG A 699 35.55 14.71 10.88
C ARG A 699 36.63 13.75 11.34
N ALA A 700 36.94 12.79 10.49
CA ALA A 700 38.06 11.88 10.66
C ALA A 700 38.78 11.68 9.32
N HIS A 701 40.11 11.69 9.34
CA HIS A 701 40.91 11.51 8.15
C HIS A 701 42.13 10.62 8.44
N GLY A 702 42.71 10.03 7.41
CA GLY A 702 43.90 9.20 7.57
C GLY A 702 44.30 8.49 6.28
N ILE A 703 45.45 7.82 6.32
CA ILE A 703 45.93 7.02 5.19
C ILE A 703 46.02 5.58 5.67
N ALA A 704 45.33 4.68 4.96
CA ALA A 704 45.45 3.24 5.16
C ALA A 704 46.20 2.62 3.98
N GLY A 705 47.17 1.75 4.24
CA GLY A 705 48.01 1.16 3.20
C GLY A 705 49.02 2.16 2.61
N ASN A 706 49.16 2.15 1.29
CA ASN A 706 50.02 3.04 0.50
C ASN A 706 49.28 4.31 0.01
N GLY A 707 47.95 4.36 0.17
CA GLY A 707 47.11 5.51 -0.17
C GLY A 707 46.72 5.62 -1.64
N HIS A 708 46.69 4.53 -2.41
CA HIS A 708 46.42 4.58 -3.85
C HIS A 708 44.96 4.91 -4.22
N GLY A 709 44.00 4.63 -3.34
CA GLY A 709 42.58 4.96 -3.53
C GLY A 709 42.10 6.17 -2.71
N LEU A 710 40.82 6.52 -2.89
CA LEU A 710 40.12 7.52 -2.07
C LEU A 710 38.86 6.90 -1.47
N VAL A 711 38.68 7.04 -0.16
CA VAL A 711 37.42 6.75 0.53
C VAL A 711 36.88 8.04 1.12
N ARG A 712 35.85 8.61 0.49
CA ARG A 712 35.16 9.81 0.95
C ARG A 712 33.74 9.47 1.38
N ILE A 713 33.39 9.77 2.62
CA ILE A 713 32.07 9.49 3.16
C ILE A 713 31.50 10.74 3.82
N THR A 714 30.29 11.15 3.42
CA THR A 714 29.58 12.30 3.99
C THR A 714 28.15 11.95 4.39
N THR A 715 27.75 12.28 5.62
CA THR A 715 26.35 12.12 6.06
C THR A 715 25.89 13.25 6.98
N VAL A 716 24.58 13.40 7.12
CA VAL A 716 23.93 14.29 8.08
C VAL A 716 22.96 13.48 8.96
N ASN A 717 23.00 13.70 10.27
CA ASN A 717 22.20 13.01 11.29
C ASN A 717 22.28 11.46 11.21
N GLY A 718 23.46 10.91 10.90
CA GLY A 718 23.68 9.47 10.80
C GLY A 718 25.10 9.06 11.21
N ASP A 719 25.24 7.78 11.55
CA ASP A 719 26.52 7.18 11.93
C ASP A 719 27.27 6.70 10.69
N ILE A 720 28.60 6.76 10.76
CA ILE A 720 29.48 6.22 9.72
C ILE A 720 30.28 5.06 10.31
N GLU A 721 30.21 3.91 9.66
CA GLU A 721 30.91 2.70 10.08
C GLU A 721 31.76 2.12 8.95
N LEU A 722 33.08 2.10 9.17
CA LEU A 722 34.08 1.55 8.26
C LEU A 722 34.67 0.27 8.87
N ARG A 723 34.29 -0.92 8.37
CA ARG A 723 34.69 -2.23 8.94
C ARG A 723 35.43 -3.12 7.96
N ARG A 724 36.19 -4.08 8.47
CA ARG A 724 36.75 -5.16 7.63
C ARG A 724 35.67 -6.18 7.28
N SER A 725 35.53 -6.51 5.99
CA SER A 725 34.63 -7.60 5.57
C SER A 725 35.04 -8.93 6.21
N GLY A 726 34.05 -9.71 6.67
CA GLY A 726 34.27 -10.97 7.39
C GLY A 726 34.32 -10.87 8.92
N SER A 727 34.28 -9.66 9.49
CA SER A 727 34.11 -9.48 10.94
C SER A 727 32.62 -9.55 11.35
N HIS A 728 32.10 -10.75 11.61
CA HIS A 728 30.73 -10.91 12.13
C HIS A 728 30.51 -10.05 13.40
N PRO A 729 29.35 -9.39 13.57
CA PRO A 729 29.04 -8.69 14.80
C PRO A 729 28.85 -9.71 15.93
N LYS A 730 29.63 -9.58 17.01
CA LYS A 730 29.16 -10.09 18.31
C LYS A 730 27.94 -9.26 18.68
N ALA A 731 26.78 -9.91 18.76
CA ALA A 731 25.54 -9.32 19.23
C ALA A 731 25.77 -8.57 20.56
N ARG A 732 25.28 -7.33 20.64
CA ARG A 732 24.98 -6.65 21.89
C ARG A 732 23.51 -6.24 21.88
#